data_AF-A0A838LPQ6-F1
#
_entry.id   AF-A0A838LPQ6-F1
#
_cell.length_a   1.000
_cell.length_b   1.000
_cell.length_c   1.000
_cell.angle_alpha   90.00
_cell.angle_beta   90.00
_cell.angle_gamma   90.00
#
_symmetry.space_group_name_H-M   'P 1'
#
loop_
_entity.id
_entity.type
_entity.pdbx_description
1 polymer ?
#
loop_
_entity_poly.entity_id
_entity_poly.type
_entity_poly.pdbx_seq_one_letter_code
_entity_poly.pdbx_strand_id
1 'polypeptide(L)'
;MTTTTPQPKADVHTADVGTADVETSFAIGGMTCASCVGRVTKALHRVDGVVVASVNLATETATVTHDPSLAPVTDLTAAVVRVGYTATPKPTRTPTPAPSDGDTPAVPPADTPSTSSSSEVDDLDARRDHEISRLARRWRIALVTGLALMGVMYLPLHLDTMDWLMPLLLVIATGVQFWAGSDIYRHAWTAARNRATTMDTLVALGTGVAYGYSAFVTLWPGPAQRWGLPLHLYFETALIVIALVLMGRWLELKAKKRTAGSIKALVGLAPTTARVVRGETEVDVPVDEVRVDDLVRVRPGEKLPVDGLVVDGTSTLDESMLTGESVPVTKTTGDTVIGATINRTGTLVIRVTAAAADSTLAQIIRLVEEAQGAQAPMQRLADRVSAWFVPAVLLAALATFLGWFLLGPEDQALVLAIGTAVAVLIIACPCALGLATPTAVMVGTGKAAELGILIGDGQALETARQVTAVILDKTGTITAGRPDLVGITTLPGRSENDLLEVVAAAEVGSEHPVGEALVAAARDRGLSLAAATAFDAIPGHGITAVVDGHRVLVGNAALMDRHHVDVTALVGAARRSAERARTPMYVAIDGTAAGLVEVADPVKPSSADAVAALRSLGLEVWMVTGDNAATARAVAAQVGIDHVLAEVLPADKADRVADLQAAGHVVAMVGDGINDAPALARADLGVAIGTGTDVAIAASDITLVGGDLRGIVTAIALSRETVTTIKQGLAWAFGYNVLLIPVAAGALYWWDGLLLDPVLASAAMAMSSVSVVTNALRLRRFSPEKAGARPTALDQVGRWSYLAAIAVVALSLGAGFTWLSRTDQAERGMNGALAWSEGMGMPMRPVMSTMEETEVPPVDPHEAGLGVALQVPAGIRPGEPTTATVTVRDAETGALVDDLVRTHQVWMHMIITRTDLGTFAHIHPEPTDTPGIYTVTATFPSPGSYLVHTEFRREGQMADVLASHQLSVAGPAPRPTPVPAADVRTYAGDDVSITLDGEAHVGETSDFALRFTDGAGRPVEDLQPYLGAAGHVVVMRADGSTFAHQHAETFDDQDRPVFALPGTTFGPDLDLHVRFDRSGTYRLWAQFRLGDGSVITAPFVVHAHDETAPQPAEVVAP
;
A
#
# COMPACT_ATOMS: atom_id res chain seq x y z
N MET A 1 -5.72 41.99 16.20
CA MET A 1 -4.64 42.42 15.31
C MET A 1 -5.02 42.03 13.90
N THR A 2 -5.30 43.03 13.07
CA THR A 2 -5.76 42.92 11.68
C THR A 2 -4.65 42.37 10.79
N THR A 3 -4.87 41.21 10.17
CA THR A 3 -3.99 40.64 9.14
C THR A 3 -4.55 40.96 7.77
N THR A 4 -3.85 41.85 7.09
CA THR A 4 -4.09 42.36 5.75
C THR A 4 -3.80 41.30 4.69
N THR A 5 -4.78 41.03 3.83
CA THR A 5 -4.65 40.24 2.59
C THR A 5 -3.80 41.01 1.57
N PRO A 6 -2.82 40.41 0.87
CA PRO A 6 -2.15 41.10 -0.22
C PRO A 6 -3.02 41.04 -1.49
N GLN A 7 -3.41 42.21 -2.00
CA GLN A 7 -3.95 42.40 -3.35
C GLN A 7 -2.85 42.14 -4.41
N PRO A 8 -3.18 41.56 -5.58
CA PRO A 8 -2.27 41.52 -6.71
C PRO A 8 -2.16 42.94 -7.33
N LYS A 9 -0.93 43.40 -7.51
CA LYS A 9 -0.62 44.68 -8.18
C LYS A 9 -0.95 44.57 -9.67
N ALA A 10 -1.88 45.39 -10.12
CA ALA A 10 -1.93 45.86 -11.50
C ALA A 10 -1.01 47.09 -11.59
N ASP A 11 -0.01 47.04 -12.47
CA ASP A 11 0.53 48.24 -13.11
C ASP A 11 1.12 47.87 -14.47
N VAL A 12 0.73 48.67 -15.46
CA VAL A 12 1.03 48.59 -16.88
C VAL A 12 2.48 49.02 -17.11
N HIS A 13 3.30 48.13 -17.66
CA HIS A 13 4.55 48.52 -18.33
C HIS A 13 4.52 48.10 -19.79
N THR A 14 4.74 49.10 -20.63
CA THR A 14 4.89 49.10 -22.07
C THR A 14 6.02 48.20 -22.55
N ALA A 15 5.69 47.30 -23.48
CA ALA A 15 6.50 46.63 -24.49
C ALA A 15 8.03 46.69 -24.33
N ASP A 16 8.58 45.59 -23.82
CA ASP A 16 9.88 45.06 -24.26
C ASP A 16 9.62 43.65 -24.82
N VAL A 17 10.36 43.25 -25.86
CA VAL A 17 10.12 42.02 -26.63
C VAL A 17 10.43 40.80 -25.77
N GLY A 18 9.45 40.33 -24.99
CA GLY A 18 9.53 39.14 -24.18
C GLY A 18 9.53 37.87 -25.03
N THR A 19 10.53 37.03 -24.83
CA THR A 19 10.65 35.69 -25.39
C THR A 19 9.37 34.90 -25.14
N ALA A 20 8.78 34.32 -26.19
CA ALA A 20 7.59 33.49 -26.07
C ALA A 20 7.87 32.30 -25.13
N ASP A 21 6.93 32.03 -24.21
CA ASP A 21 6.99 30.86 -23.33
C ASP A 21 7.15 29.59 -24.17
N VAL A 22 8.08 28.72 -23.80
CA VAL A 22 8.38 27.48 -24.52
C VAL A 22 7.93 26.29 -23.69
N GLU A 23 7.25 25.35 -24.32
CA GLU A 23 6.94 24.06 -23.72
C GLU A 23 8.10 23.08 -23.90
N THR A 24 8.57 22.49 -22.81
CA THR A 24 9.63 21.47 -22.81
C THR A 24 9.15 20.24 -22.07
N SER A 25 9.27 19.08 -22.72
CA SER A 25 8.97 17.79 -22.12
C SER A 25 10.24 17.08 -21.63
N PHE A 26 10.15 16.38 -20.51
CA PHE A 26 11.24 15.62 -19.88
C PHE A 26 10.75 14.21 -19.56
N ALA A 27 11.53 13.18 -19.87
CA ALA A 27 11.35 11.86 -19.26
C ALA A 27 11.96 11.87 -17.85
N ILE A 28 11.18 11.45 -16.85
CA ILE A 28 11.51 11.50 -15.44
C ILE A 28 11.64 10.08 -14.87
N GLY A 29 12.85 9.69 -14.49
CA GLY A 29 13.11 8.35 -13.95
C GLY A 29 13.04 8.29 -12.42
N GLY A 30 12.55 7.16 -11.90
CA GLY A 30 12.49 6.85 -10.47
C GLY A 30 11.20 7.26 -9.75
N MET A 31 10.18 7.72 -10.48
CA MET A 31 8.88 8.05 -9.91
C MET A 31 8.03 6.79 -9.71
N THR A 32 7.81 6.40 -8.45
CA THR A 32 7.07 5.16 -8.13
C THR A 32 5.66 5.41 -7.59
N CYS A 33 5.34 6.61 -7.11
CA CYS A 33 4.06 6.91 -6.47
C CYS A 33 3.59 8.35 -6.68
N ALA A 34 2.33 8.63 -6.32
CA ALA A 34 1.72 9.96 -6.39
C ALA A 34 2.53 11.05 -5.65
N SER A 35 3.13 10.71 -4.50
CA SER A 35 3.96 11.67 -3.75
C SER A 35 5.23 12.08 -4.50
N CYS A 36 5.73 11.25 -5.41
CA CYS A 36 6.85 11.61 -6.30
C CYS A 36 6.43 12.70 -7.28
N VAL A 37 5.23 12.57 -7.87
CA VAL A 37 4.65 13.55 -8.80
C VAL A 37 4.55 14.92 -8.16
N GLY A 38 3.93 15.00 -6.97
CA GLY A 38 3.79 16.28 -6.26
C GLY A 38 5.14 16.90 -5.90
N ARG A 39 6.16 16.09 -5.62
CA ARG A 39 7.52 16.58 -5.29
C ARG A 39 8.25 17.14 -6.51
N VAL A 40 8.22 16.42 -7.64
CA VAL A 40 8.81 16.88 -8.91
C VAL A 40 8.09 18.14 -9.38
N THR A 41 6.76 18.15 -9.37
CA THR A 41 5.94 19.31 -9.74
C THR A 41 6.26 20.53 -8.88
N LYS A 42 6.39 20.36 -7.56
CA LYS A 42 6.74 21.45 -6.63
C LYS A 42 8.20 21.90 -6.76
N ALA A 43 9.10 21.02 -7.18
CA ALA A 43 10.48 21.38 -7.47
C ALA A 43 10.57 22.24 -8.74
N LEU A 44 9.84 21.87 -9.79
CA LEU A 44 9.76 22.61 -11.05
C LEU A 44 9.10 23.99 -10.86
N HIS A 45 7.96 24.07 -10.16
CA HIS A 45 7.31 25.36 -9.87
C HIS A 45 8.13 26.31 -8.98
N ARG A 46 9.21 25.84 -8.34
CA ARG A 46 10.12 26.69 -7.54
C ARG A 46 11.24 27.30 -8.38
N VAL A 47 11.36 26.93 -9.65
CA VAL A 47 12.31 27.54 -10.57
C VAL A 47 11.67 28.82 -11.11
N ASP A 48 12.34 29.96 -10.89
CA ASP A 48 11.86 31.25 -11.39
C ASP A 48 11.80 31.24 -12.92
N GLY A 49 10.68 31.65 -13.51
CA GLY A 49 10.44 31.57 -14.97
C GLY A 49 9.57 30.38 -15.41
N VAL A 50 9.22 29.45 -14.51
CA VAL A 50 8.23 28.39 -14.81
C VAL A 50 6.82 28.92 -14.63
N VAL A 51 6.02 28.88 -15.70
CA VAL A 51 4.61 29.30 -15.70
C VAL A 51 3.72 28.15 -15.25
N VAL A 52 3.91 26.97 -15.84
CA VAL A 52 3.17 25.74 -15.52
C VAL A 52 4.11 24.55 -15.58
N ALA A 53 4.02 23.66 -14.60
CA ALA A 53 4.64 22.34 -14.65
C ALA A 53 3.61 21.25 -14.34
N SER A 54 3.47 20.29 -15.26
CA SER A 54 2.66 19.09 -15.11
C SER A 54 3.55 17.85 -15.13
N VAL A 55 3.23 16.85 -14.32
CA VAL A 55 4.01 15.61 -14.23
C VAL A 55 3.07 14.43 -14.31
N ASN A 56 3.26 13.58 -15.31
CA ASN A 56 2.48 12.39 -15.56
C ASN A 56 3.22 11.15 -15.02
N LEU A 57 2.63 10.49 -14.02
CA LEU A 57 3.18 9.25 -13.45
C LEU A 57 3.03 8.06 -14.40
N ALA A 58 1.96 8.03 -15.19
CA ALA A 58 1.64 6.94 -16.10
C ALA A 58 2.53 6.92 -17.35
N THR A 59 3.14 8.04 -17.71
CA THR A 59 4.10 8.12 -18.83
C THR A 59 5.50 8.50 -18.38
N GLU A 60 5.72 8.64 -17.06
CA GLU A 60 6.99 9.07 -16.47
C GLU A 60 7.54 10.33 -17.18
N THR A 61 6.66 11.28 -17.47
CA THR A 61 7.00 12.48 -18.26
C THR A 61 6.60 13.74 -17.49
N ALA A 62 7.43 14.78 -17.51
CA ALA A 62 7.08 16.11 -17.03
C ALA A 62 7.01 17.08 -18.22
N THR A 63 5.96 17.86 -18.29
CA THR A 63 5.76 18.91 -19.29
C THR A 63 5.82 20.25 -18.57
N VAL A 64 6.69 21.14 -19.04
CA VAL A 64 6.98 22.42 -18.39
C VAL A 64 6.87 23.54 -19.40
N THR A 65 6.00 24.50 -19.13
CA THR A 65 5.91 25.77 -19.86
C THR A 65 6.73 26.80 -19.09
N HIS A 66 7.78 27.34 -19.72
CA HIS A 66 8.73 28.22 -19.06
C HIS A 66 9.30 29.28 -20.00
N ASP A 67 9.75 30.39 -19.40
CA ASP A 67 10.59 31.37 -20.07
C ASP A 67 12.02 30.81 -20.14
N PRO A 68 12.53 30.47 -21.34
CA PRO A 68 13.86 29.88 -21.50
C PRO A 68 15.00 30.81 -21.06
N SER A 69 14.75 32.11 -20.91
CA SER A 69 15.74 33.08 -20.42
C SER A 69 15.90 33.05 -18.89
N LEU A 70 14.84 32.70 -18.16
CA LEU A 70 14.80 32.65 -16.69
C LEU A 70 14.96 31.22 -16.16
N ALA A 71 14.44 30.23 -16.87
CA ALA A 71 14.42 28.81 -16.47
C ALA A 71 15.04 27.90 -17.56
N PRO A 72 16.35 27.98 -17.82
CA PRO A 72 16.98 27.12 -18.83
C PRO A 72 16.80 25.63 -18.49
N VAL A 73 16.76 24.78 -19.52
CA VAL A 73 16.55 23.33 -19.41
C VAL A 73 17.47 22.66 -18.39
N THR A 74 18.70 23.18 -18.22
CA THR A 74 19.66 22.72 -17.21
C THR A 74 19.18 22.94 -15.77
N ASP A 75 18.53 24.06 -15.49
CA ASP A 75 18.07 24.43 -14.15
C ASP A 75 16.81 23.64 -13.79
N LEU A 76 15.93 23.42 -14.76
CA LEU A 76 14.79 22.51 -14.64
C LEU A 76 15.27 21.07 -14.35
N THR A 77 16.27 20.58 -15.10
CA THR A 77 16.87 19.27 -14.87
C THR A 77 17.51 19.17 -13.47
N ALA A 78 18.27 20.19 -13.07
CA ALA A 78 18.92 20.25 -11.76
C ALA A 78 17.90 20.30 -10.61
N ALA A 79 16.76 20.98 -10.79
CA ALA A 79 15.69 21.03 -9.82
C ALA A 79 15.10 19.63 -9.57
N VAL A 80 14.87 18.85 -10.63
CA VAL A 80 14.39 17.47 -10.53
C VAL A 80 15.43 16.54 -9.89
N VAL A 81 16.70 16.67 -10.25
CA VAL A 81 17.80 15.88 -9.65
C VAL A 81 17.94 16.16 -8.15
N ARG A 82 17.78 17.41 -7.74
CA ARG A 82 17.88 17.82 -6.32
C ARG A 82 16.83 17.16 -5.43
N VAL A 83 15.66 16.85 -5.97
CA VAL A 83 14.61 16.13 -5.24
C VAL A 83 14.69 14.61 -5.39
N GLY A 84 15.70 14.09 -6.08
CA GLY A 84 16.09 12.68 -6.09
C GLY A 84 15.66 11.88 -7.32
N TYR A 85 15.29 12.53 -8.42
CA TYR A 85 14.85 11.87 -9.66
C TYR A 85 15.77 12.20 -10.84
N THR A 86 15.76 11.40 -11.89
CA THR A 86 16.47 11.72 -13.13
C THR A 86 15.56 12.47 -14.09
N ALA A 87 16.06 13.46 -14.83
CA ALA A 87 15.31 14.13 -15.89
C ALA A 87 16.13 14.15 -17.18
N THR A 88 15.54 13.70 -18.29
CA THR A 88 16.14 13.75 -19.64
C THR A 88 15.19 14.48 -20.59
N PRO A 89 15.61 15.57 -21.24
CA PRO A 89 14.77 16.31 -22.18
C PRO A 89 14.30 15.43 -23.35
N LYS A 90 13.04 15.57 -23.75
CA LYS A 90 12.47 14.97 -24.97
C LYS A 90 12.57 15.97 -26.14
N PRO A 91 12.68 15.52 -27.41
CA PRO A 91 12.65 16.42 -28.57
C PRO A 91 11.34 17.20 -28.61
N THR A 92 11.42 18.53 -28.71
CA THR A 92 10.25 19.41 -28.79
C THR A 92 9.54 19.23 -30.14
N ARG A 93 8.24 18.93 -30.13
CA ARG A 93 7.38 19.05 -31.33
C ARG A 93 6.74 20.43 -31.30
N THR A 94 7.25 21.35 -32.11
CA THR A 94 6.69 22.69 -32.26
C THR A 94 5.34 22.61 -32.98
N PRO A 95 4.28 23.30 -32.52
CA PRO A 95 3.07 23.51 -33.31
C PRO A 95 3.43 24.31 -34.56
N THR A 96 3.11 23.79 -35.73
CA THR A 96 3.28 24.50 -37.01
C THR A 96 2.31 25.70 -37.04
N PRO A 97 2.78 26.95 -37.21
CA PRO A 97 1.88 28.07 -37.50
C PRO A 97 1.27 27.90 -38.89
N ALA A 98 0.03 28.36 -39.07
CA ALA A 98 -0.68 28.37 -40.35
C ALA A 98 0.18 28.95 -41.50
N PRO A 99 0.06 28.43 -42.74
CA PRO A 99 0.93 28.83 -43.83
C PRO A 99 0.72 30.30 -44.19
N SER A 100 1.78 31.11 -44.08
CA SER A 100 1.90 32.37 -44.79
C SER A 100 2.56 32.12 -46.14
N ASP A 101 1.94 32.62 -47.20
CA ASP A 101 2.39 32.47 -48.59
C ASP A 101 3.85 32.89 -48.80
N GLY A 102 4.60 31.99 -49.45
CA GLY A 102 5.82 32.31 -50.16
C GLY A 102 7.11 32.29 -49.35
N ASP A 103 7.66 31.09 -49.10
CA ASP A 103 9.10 30.85 -49.27
C ASP A 103 9.45 29.36 -49.31
N THR A 104 10.43 29.03 -50.14
CA THR A 104 10.84 27.65 -50.47
C THR A 104 11.62 27.04 -49.29
N PRO A 105 11.25 25.86 -48.73
CA PRO A 105 12.04 25.28 -47.64
C PRO A 105 13.28 24.58 -48.17
N ALA A 106 14.45 24.94 -47.63
CA ALA A 106 15.68 24.20 -47.80
C ALA A 106 15.59 22.81 -47.13
N VAL A 107 16.04 21.78 -47.84
CA VAL A 107 16.12 20.38 -47.40
C VAL A 107 17.16 20.24 -46.28
N PRO A 108 16.81 19.78 -45.05
CA PRO A 108 17.78 19.38 -44.05
C PRO A 108 18.38 17.99 -44.38
N PRO A 109 19.61 17.68 -43.94
CA PRO A 109 20.25 16.41 -44.22
C PRO A 109 19.51 15.24 -43.57
N ALA A 110 19.25 14.20 -44.38
CA ALA A 110 18.66 12.94 -43.97
C ALA A 110 19.69 12.10 -43.20
N ASP A 111 19.72 12.17 -41.87
CA ASP A 111 20.43 11.21 -41.00
C ASP A 111 19.91 11.29 -39.56
N THR A 112 18.60 11.13 -39.35
CA THR A 112 18.07 10.78 -38.04
C THR A 112 16.86 9.88 -38.25
N PRO A 113 16.86 8.62 -37.76
CA PRO A 113 15.68 7.78 -37.85
C PRO A 113 14.59 8.43 -36.99
N SER A 114 13.51 8.87 -37.63
CA SER A 114 12.27 9.23 -36.97
C SER A 114 11.78 7.98 -36.22
N THR A 115 11.97 8.00 -34.91
CA THR A 115 11.53 6.93 -34.01
C THR A 115 10.00 6.97 -34.00
N SER A 116 9.38 5.94 -34.57
CA SER A 116 7.93 5.74 -34.53
C SER A 116 7.48 5.71 -33.07
N SER A 117 6.31 6.28 -32.76
CA SER A 117 5.69 6.25 -31.43
C SER A 117 5.58 4.84 -30.82
N SER A 118 5.57 3.80 -31.66
CA SER A 118 5.66 2.40 -31.25
C SER A 118 6.98 2.04 -30.54
N SER A 119 8.11 2.63 -30.95
CA SER A 119 9.43 2.35 -30.37
C SER A 119 9.62 2.95 -28.98
N GLU A 120 9.02 4.11 -28.71
CA GLU A 120 9.07 4.78 -27.39
C GLU A 120 8.20 4.06 -26.36
N VAL A 121 7.01 3.60 -26.77
CA VAL A 121 6.12 2.78 -25.93
C VAL A 121 6.78 1.45 -25.58
N ASP A 122 7.47 0.82 -26.54
CA ASP A 122 8.21 -0.42 -26.31
C ASP A 122 9.44 -0.22 -25.40
N ASP A 123 10.17 0.89 -25.50
CA ASP A 123 11.30 1.20 -24.59
C ASP A 123 10.81 1.48 -23.16
N LEU A 124 9.69 2.20 -22.99
CA LEU A 124 9.04 2.41 -21.69
C LEU A 124 8.54 1.09 -21.08
N ASP A 125 7.90 0.22 -21.87
CA ASP A 125 7.46 -1.10 -21.43
C ASP A 125 8.66 -1.98 -21.02
N ALA A 126 9.77 -1.92 -21.75
CA ALA A 126 11.00 -2.64 -21.44
C ALA A 126 11.63 -2.16 -20.12
N ARG A 127 11.69 -0.83 -19.89
CA ARG A 127 12.16 -0.24 -18.62
C ARG A 127 11.30 -0.68 -17.45
N ARG A 128 9.98 -0.67 -17.61
CA ARG A 128 9.02 -1.15 -16.61
C ARG A 128 9.18 -2.62 -16.31
N ASP A 129 9.37 -3.46 -17.32
CA ASP A 129 9.63 -4.89 -17.13
C ASP A 129 10.93 -5.14 -16.39
N HIS A 130 11.97 -4.36 -16.69
CA HIS A 130 13.21 -4.42 -15.95
C HIS A 130 13.01 -4.08 -14.48
N GLU A 131 12.29 -2.99 -14.17
CA GLU A 131 12.01 -2.56 -12.80
C GLU A 131 11.12 -3.56 -12.03
N ILE A 132 10.05 -4.06 -12.67
CA ILE A 132 9.19 -5.12 -12.12
C ILE A 132 10.02 -6.37 -11.80
N SER A 133 10.92 -6.77 -12.71
CA SER A 133 11.80 -7.93 -12.48
C SER A 133 12.81 -7.69 -11.35
N ARG A 134 13.33 -6.46 -11.22
CA ARG A 134 14.26 -6.04 -10.16
C ARG A 134 13.58 -6.07 -8.80
N LEU A 135 12.39 -5.48 -8.66
CA LEU A 135 11.58 -5.54 -7.44
C LEU A 135 11.21 -6.99 -7.12
N ALA A 136 10.78 -7.77 -8.12
CA ALA A 136 10.43 -9.17 -7.96
C ALA A 136 11.57 -9.98 -7.34
N ARG A 137 12.80 -9.76 -7.83
CA ARG A 137 13.99 -10.45 -7.34
C ARG A 137 14.32 -10.04 -5.91
N ARG A 138 14.29 -8.74 -5.61
CA ARG A 138 14.63 -8.21 -4.29
C ARG A 138 13.65 -8.66 -3.21
N TRP A 139 12.35 -8.57 -3.45
CA TRP A 139 11.38 -9.01 -2.44
C TRP A 139 11.43 -10.52 -2.23
N ARG A 140 11.62 -11.32 -3.29
CA ARG A 140 11.72 -12.78 -3.15
C ARG A 140 12.93 -13.19 -2.33
N ILE A 141 14.10 -12.61 -2.62
CA ILE A 141 15.32 -12.90 -1.85
C ILE A 141 15.15 -12.44 -0.40
N ALA A 142 14.66 -11.21 -0.17
CA ALA A 142 14.42 -10.72 1.18
C ALA A 142 13.42 -11.59 1.97
N LEU A 143 12.33 -12.05 1.32
CA LEU A 143 11.34 -12.91 1.96
C LEU A 143 11.91 -14.30 2.25
N VAL A 144 12.57 -14.93 1.28
CA VAL A 144 13.15 -16.27 1.47
C VAL A 144 14.24 -16.23 2.54
N THR A 145 15.11 -15.24 2.52
CA THR A 145 16.13 -15.07 3.56
C THR A 145 15.49 -14.77 4.91
N GLY A 146 14.51 -13.86 4.98
CA GLY A 146 13.79 -13.57 6.22
C GLY A 146 13.08 -14.79 6.81
N LEU A 147 12.36 -15.56 5.98
CA LEU A 147 11.71 -16.81 6.39
C LEU A 147 12.72 -17.90 6.77
N ALA A 148 13.88 -17.97 6.11
CA ALA A 148 14.95 -18.89 6.47
C ALA A 148 15.57 -18.51 7.82
N LEU A 149 15.83 -17.23 8.07
CA LEU A 149 16.27 -16.72 9.38
C LEU A 149 15.23 -17.03 10.45
N MET A 150 13.95 -16.76 10.18
CA MET A 150 12.85 -17.12 11.07
C MET A 150 12.79 -18.62 11.33
N GLY A 151 12.97 -19.46 10.30
CA GLY A 151 13.04 -20.91 10.47
C GLY A 151 14.21 -21.33 11.35
N VAL A 152 15.40 -20.79 11.12
CA VAL A 152 16.60 -21.07 11.94
C VAL A 152 16.41 -20.64 13.39
N MET A 153 15.72 -19.52 13.61
CA MET A 153 15.54 -18.93 14.94
C MET A 153 14.35 -19.48 15.73
N TYR A 154 13.31 -19.97 15.07
CA TYR A 154 12.09 -20.42 15.74
C TYR A 154 11.89 -21.94 15.71
N LEU A 155 12.59 -22.69 14.85
CA LEU A 155 12.67 -24.15 15.02
C LEU A 155 13.68 -24.48 16.14
N PRO A 156 13.40 -25.49 16.98
CA PRO A 156 14.34 -26.02 17.96
C PRO A 156 15.43 -26.85 17.25
N LEU A 157 16.27 -26.17 16.46
CA LEU A 157 17.45 -26.77 15.86
C LEU A 157 18.51 -26.88 16.96
N HIS A 158 18.79 -28.11 17.41
CA HIS A 158 19.80 -28.41 18.42
C HIS A 158 21.20 -28.22 17.82
N LEU A 159 21.55 -26.97 17.56
CA LEU A 159 22.82 -26.57 16.98
C LEU A 159 23.70 -26.06 18.13
N ASP A 160 24.74 -26.82 18.47
CA ASP A 160 25.80 -26.44 19.44
C ASP A 160 26.66 -25.26 18.96
N THR A 161 26.07 -24.31 18.22
CA THR A 161 26.78 -23.40 17.32
C THR A 161 26.38 -21.93 17.48
N MET A 162 25.93 -21.53 18.68
CA MET A 162 25.54 -20.14 18.97
C MET A 162 26.66 -19.13 18.66
N ASP A 163 27.93 -19.49 18.91
CA ASP A 163 29.10 -18.60 18.77
C ASP A 163 29.35 -18.11 17.34
N TRP A 164 29.08 -18.93 16.32
CA TRP A 164 29.28 -18.53 14.91
C TRP A 164 27.97 -18.26 14.17
N LEU A 165 26.85 -18.78 14.66
CA LEU A 165 25.54 -18.60 14.03
C LEU A 165 25.08 -17.15 14.13
N MET A 166 25.15 -16.50 15.30
CA MET A 166 24.71 -15.10 15.44
C MET A 166 25.49 -14.13 14.52
N PRO A 167 26.85 -14.19 14.46
CA PRO A 167 27.60 -13.40 13.48
C PRO A 167 27.24 -13.69 12.02
N LEU A 168 26.97 -14.96 11.68
CA LEU A 168 26.53 -15.32 10.33
C LEU A 168 25.17 -14.70 9.99
N LEU A 169 24.21 -14.75 10.91
CA LEU A 169 22.89 -14.12 10.75
C LEU A 169 23.04 -12.61 10.53
N LEU A 170 23.93 -11.95 11.27
CA LEU A 170 24.24 -10.53 11.07
C LEU A 170 24.79 -10.26 9.66
N VAL A 171 25.75 -11.05 9.17
CA VAL A 171 26.34 -10.85 7.83
C VAL A 171 25.27 -11.01 6.74
N ILE A 172 24.47 -12.07 6.82
CA ILE A 172 23.39 -12.35 5.87
C ILE A 172 22.35 -11.23 5.91
N ALA A 173 21.90 -10.85 7.11
CA ALA A 173 20.91 -9.80 7.30
C ALA A 173 21.41 -8.45 6.77
N THR A 174 22.67 -8.09 7.06
CA THR A 174 23.30 -6.86 6.57
C THR A 174 23.31 -6.81 5.04
N GLY A 175 23.75 -7.90 4.40
CA GLY A 175 23.81 -7.98 2.94
C GLY A 175 22.44 -7.80 2.29
N VAL A 176 21.42 -8.49 2.80
CA VAL A 176 20.07 -8.44 2.23
C VAL A 176 19.34 -7.13 2.57
N GLN A 177 19.44 -6.64 3.80
CA GLN A 177 18.76 -5.42 4.26
C GLN A 177 19.15 -4.20 3.45
N PHE A 178 20.45 -3.94 3.32
CA PHE A 178 20.92 -2.74 2.62
C PHE A 178 20.85 -2.88 1.10
N TRP A 179 20.96 -4.11 0.56
CA TRP A 179 20.77 -4.34 -0.88
C TRP A 179 19.30 -4.22 -1.30
N ALA A 180 18.40 -4.97 -0.66
CA ALA A 180 16.98 -4.98 -0.98
C ALA A 180 16.32 -3.64 -0.61
N GLY A 181 16.67 -3.08 0.55
CA GLY A 181 16.14 -1.82 1.06
C GLY A 181 16.84 -0.55 0.53
N SER A 182 17.88 -0.67 -0.31
CA SER A 182 18.69 0.45 -0.79
C SER A 182 17.90 1.69 -1.24
N ASP A 183 16.83 1.48 -2.02
CA ASP A 183 16.00 2.58 -2.53
C ASP A 183 15.17 3.22 -1.39
N ILE A 184 14.69 2.44 -0.43
CA ILE A 184 13.93 2.91 0.75
C ILE A 184 14.81 3.82 1.60
N TYR A 185 16.01 3.36 1.96
CA TYR A 185 16.96 4.15 2.76
C TYR A 185 17.40 5.44 2.05
N ARG A 186 17.68 5.37 0.73
CA ARG A 186 18.06 6.55 -0.06
C ARG A 186 16.94 7.59 -0.12
N HIS A 187 15.69 7.15 -0.32
CA HIS A 187 14.54 8.06 -0.35
C HIS A 187 14.24 8.66 1.02
N ALA A 188 14.32 7.85 2.10
CA ALA A 188 14.15 8.33 3.47
C ALA A 188 15.20 9.41 3.82
N TRP A 189 16.46 9.18 3.45
CA TRP A 189 17.55 10.13 3.66
C TRP A 189 17.35 11.43 2.87
N THR A 190 16.97 11.32 1.60
CA THR A 190 16.68 12.48 0.74
C THR A 190 15.50 13.29 1.28
N ALA A 191 14.46 12.63 1.77
CA ALA A 191 13.31 13.29 2.40
C ALA A 191 13.72 14.04 3.67
N ALA A 192 14.47 13.38 4.55
CA ALA A 192 14.96 13.98 5.79
C ALA A 192 15.84 15.22 5.54
N ARG A 193 16.75 15.15 4.56
CA ARG A 193 17.59 16.29 4.14
C ARG A 193 16.77 17.49 3.67
N ASN A 194 15.61 17.23 3.07
CA ASN A 194 14.68 18.24 2.58
C ASN A 194 13.59 18.62 3.62
N ARG A 195 13.75 18.22 4.90
CA ARG A 195 12.79 18.45 5.99
C ARG A 195 11.38 17.96 5.67
N ALA A 196 11.29 16.85 4.94
CA ALA A 196 10.06 16.16 4.63
C ALA A 196 10.09 14.75 5.22
N THR A 197 8.92 14.19 5.50
CA THR A 197 8.75 12.79 5.89
C THR A 197 7.92 12.07 4.84
N THR A 198 8.22 10.79 4.62
CA THR A 198 7.56 9.95 3.62
C THR A 198 7.28 8.57 4.20
N MET A 199 6.53 7.75 3.44
CA MET A 199 6.36 6.34 3.78
C MET A 199 7.71 5.60 3.89
N ASP A 200 8.68 5.94 3.05
CA ASP A 200 10.04 5.40 3.14
C ASP A 200 10.71 5.74 4.49
N THR A 201 10.40 6.90 5.08
CA THR A 201 10.93 7.29 6.39
C THR A 201 10.47 6.34 7.50
N LEU A 202 9.19 5.94 7.51
CA LEU A 202 8.64 5.03 8.51
C LEU A 202 9.28 3.64 8.40
N VAL A 203 9.36 3.10 7.18
CA VAL A 203 9.93 1.77 6.93
C VAL A 203 11.44 1.74 7.22
N ALA A 204 12.19 2.77 6.78
CA ALA A 204 13.61 2.87 7.05
C ALA A 204 13.90 2.98 8.55
N LEU A 205 13.06 3.73 9.29
CA LEU A 205 13.21 3.86 10.74
C LEU A 205 12.90 2.54 11.45
N GLY A 206 11.75 1.91 11.17
CA GLY A 206 11.36 0.66 11.83
C GLY A 206 12.32 -0.50 11.55
N THR A 207 12.70 -0.69 10.29
CA THR A 207 13.66 -1.75 9.91
C THR A 207 15.09 -1.43 10.34
N GLY A 208 15.46 -0.14 10.40
CA GLY A 208 16.74 0.32 10.92
C GLY A 208 16.89 0.12 12.43
N VAL A 209 15.83 0.36 13.22
CA VAL A 209 15.81 0.13 14.67
C VAL A 209 15.88 -1.37 14.97
N ALA A 210 15.06 -2.20 14.31
CA ALA A 210 15.08 -3.66 14.49
C ALA A 210 16.46 -4.27 14.17
N TYR A 211 17.07 -3.86 13.06
CA TYR A 211 18.42 -4.27 12.68
C TYR A 211 19.48 -3.74 13.63
N GLY A 212 19.41 -2.46 14.02
CA GLY A 212 20.38 -1.83 14.91
C GLY A 212 20.42 -2.48 16.28
N TYR A 213 19.25 -2.79 16.85
CA TYR A 213 19.13 -3.56 18.09
C TYR A 213 19.78 -4.94 17.94
N SER A 214 19.41 -5.68 16.89
CA SER A 214 19.91 -7.04 16.64
C SER A 214 21.42 -7.06 16.42
N ALA A 215 21.96 -6.07 15.71
CA ALA A 215 23.39 -5.92 15.49
C ALA A 215 24.15 -5.58 16.79
N PHE A 216 23.57 -4.73 17.64
CA PHE A 216 24.16 -4.41 18.95
C PHE A 216 24.23 -5.63 19.85
N VAL A 217 23.12 -6.37 19.97
CA VAL A 217 23.02 -7.62 20.74
C VAL A 217 24.01 -8.68 20.23
N THR A 218 24.16 -8.79 18.91
CA THR A 218 25.08 -9.77 18.28
C THR A 218 26.56 -9.42 18.49
N LEU A 219 26.94 -8.15 18.37
CA LEU A 219 28.34 -7.70 18.46
C LEU A 219 28.81 -7.50 19.90
N TRP A 220 27.90 -7.20 20.83
CA TRP A 220 28.21 -6.91 22.23
C TRP A 220 27.23 -7.61 23.19
N PRO A 221 27.21 -8.96 23.23
CA PRO A 221 26.28 -9.70 24.08
C PRO A 221 26.49 -9.45 25.58
N GLY A 222 27.75 -9.38 26.05
CA GLY A 222 28.06 -9.13 27.46
C GLY A 222 27.58 -7.75 27.98
N PRO A 223 27.84 -6.65 27.27
CA PRO A 223 27.24 -5.34 27.57
C PRO A 223 25.71 -5.34 27.49
N ALA A 224 25.12 -6.03 26.51
CA ALA A 224 23.67 -6.12 26.38
C ALA A 224 23.02 -6.81 27.59
N GLN A 225 23.57 -7.93 28.05
CA GLN A 225 23.13 -8.61 29.27
C GLN A 225 23.29 -7.73 30.52
N ARG A 226 24.41 -7.01 30.65
CA ARG A 226 24.63 -6.08 31.77
C ARG A 226 23.61 -4.94 31.83
N TRP A 227 23.00 -4.59 30.70
CA TRP A 227 21.94 -3.59 30.62
C TRP A 227 20.54 -4.20 30.71
N GLY A 228 20.42 -5.50 30.98
CA GLY A 228 19.13 -6.20 31.05
C GLY A 228 18.44 -6.32 29.70
N LEU A 229 19.17 -6.18 28.58
CA LEU A 229 18.61 -6.41 27.25
C LEU A 229 18.53 -7.91 26.98
N PRO A 230 17.37 -8.44 26.58
CA PRO A 230 17.29 -9.85 26.28
C PRO A 230 17.89 -10.08 24.88
N LEU A 231 18.57 -11.21 24.71
CA LEU A 231 19.42 -11.46 23.54
C LEU A 231 18.63 -11.89 22.28
N HIS A 232 17.34 -11.54 22.18
CA HIS A 232 16.51 -11.84 21.01
C HIS A 232 17.00 -11.05 19.80
N LEU A 233 16.99 -11.67 18.63
CA LEU A 233 17.28 -10.98 17.38
C LEU A 233 15.99 -10.75 16.59
N TYR A 234 15.99 -9.68 15.80
CA TYR A 234 14.88 -9.23 14.95
C TYR A 234 15.35 -9.00 13.50
N PHE A 235 16.41 -9.71 13.08
CA PHE A 235 16.92 -9.63 11.71
C PHE A 235 15.88 -10.12 10.70
N GLU A 236 15.21 -11.22 11.01
CA GLU A 236 14.11 -11.79 10.24
C GLU A 236 12.96 -10.81 10.10
N THR A 237 12.56 -10.15 11.19
CA THR A 237 11.51 -9.14 11.19
C THR A 237 11.86 -7.99 10.25
N ALA A 238 13.08 -7.45 10.32
CA ALA A 238 13.52 -6.37 9.44
C ALA A 238 13.50 -6.77 7.96
N LEU A 239 13.98 -7.97 7.62
CA LEU A 239 14.01 -8.47 6.24
C LEU A 239 12.61 -8.77 5.69
N ILE A 240 11.74 -9.40 6.49
CA ILE A 240 10.36 -9.73 6.09
C ILE A 240 9.57 -8.44 5.83
N VAL A 241 9.73 -7.41 6.68
CA VAL A 241 9.09 -6.11 6.47
C VAL A 241 9.56 -5.46 5.17
N ILE A 242 10.87 -5.43 4.89
CA ILE A 242 11.40 -4.94 3.60
C ILE A 242 10.80 -5.75 2.45
N ALA A 243 10.77 -7.07 2.57
CA ALA A 243 10.24 -7.95 1.53
C ALA A 243 8.77 -7.66 1.23
N LEU A 244 7.91 -7.55 2.24
CA LEU A 244 6.48 -7.31 2.07
C LEU A 244 6.19 -5.90 1.53
N VAL A 245 6.97 -4.89 1.93
CA VAL A 245 6.87 -3.55 1.33
C VAL A 245 7.27 -3.56 -0.14
N LEU A 246 8.38 -4.23 -0.49
CA LEU A 246 8.82 -4.37 -1.90
C LEU A 246 7.86 -5.22 -2.73
N MET A 247 7.24 -6.24 -2.14
CA MET A 247 6.16 -7.01 -2.75
C MET A 247 4.95 -6.11 -3.04
N GLY A 248 4.56 -5.26 -2.09
CA GLY A 248 3.49 -4.28 -2.28
C GLY A 248 3.77 -3.36 -3.48
N ARG A 249 5.00 -2.83 -3.57
CA ARG A 249 5.45 -2.02 -4.73
C ARG A 249 5.47 -2.80 -6.05
N TRP A 250 5.89 -4.06 -6.00
CA TRP A 250 5.87 -4.93 -7.16
C TRP A 250 4.46 -5.20 -7.66
N LEU A 251 3.52 -5.50 -6.76
CA LEU A 251 2.10 -5.66 -7.08
C LEU A 251 1.52 -4.37 -7.64
N GLU A 252 1.90 -3.22 -7.06
CA GLU A 252 1.54 -1.89 -7.54
C GLU A 252 2.01 -1.65 -8.98
N LEU A 253 3.29 -1.82 -9.28
CA LEU A 253 3.82 -1.61 -10.63
C LEU A 253 3.20 -2.59 -11.63
N LYS A 254 3.01 -3.85 -11.24
CA LYS A 254 2.37 -4.87 -12.08
C LYS A 254 0.90 -4.53 -12.37
N ALA A 255 0.18 -3.99 -11.39
CA ALA A 255 -1.19 -3.53 -11.57
C ALA A 255 -1.26 -2.30 -12.47
N LYS A 256 -0.38 -1.32 -12.27
CA LYS A 256 -0.24 -0.15 -13.15
C LYS A 256 0.04 -0.56 -14.60
N LYS A 257 0.99 -1.48 -14.82
CA LYS A 257 1.29 -2.02 -16.15
C LYS A 257 0.07 -2.68 -16.80
N ARG A 258 -0.67 -3.51 -16.06
CA ARG A 258 -1.91 -4.14 -16.57
C ARG A 258 -3.00 -3.13 -16.92
N THR A 259 -3.01 -1.99 -16.24
CA THR A 259 -4.02 -0.94 -16.42
C THR A 259 -3.66 -0.02 -17.59
N ALA A 260 -2.38 0.18 -17.88
CA ALA A 260 -1.90 0.88 -19.08
C ALA A 260 -2.23 0.13 -20.41
N GLY A 261 -2.70 -1.12 -20.33
CA GLY A 261 -3.06 -1.93 -21.50
C GLY A 261 -4.23 -1.37 -22.33
N SER A 262 -5.11 -0.54 -21.75
CA SER A 262 -6.22 0.07 -22.50
C SER A 262 -5.73 1.12 -23.50
N ILE A 263 -4.66 1.87 -23.19
CA ILE A 263 -3.99 2.74 -24.18
C ILE A 263 -3.33 1.90 -25.26
N LYS A 264 -2.63 0.82 -24.88
CA LYS A 264 -1.98 -0.07 -25.85
C LYS A 264 -2.98 -0.69 -26.83
N ALA A 265 -4.19 -0.99 -26.36
CA ALA A 265 -5.28 -1.44 -27.21
C ALA A 265 -5.68 -0.36 -28.23
N LEU A 266 -5.82 0.91 -27.81
CA LEU A 266 -6.10 2.06 -28.69
C LEU A 266 -4.97 2.32 -29.70
N VAL A 267 -3.71 2.32 -29.26
CA VAL A 267 -2.54 2.47 -30.14
C VAL A 267 -2.45 1.31 -31.15
N GLY A 268 -2.77 0.09 -30.71
CA GLY A 268 -2.86 -1.09 -31.57
C GLY A 268 -4.03 -1.08 -32.56
N LEU A 269 -4.93 -0.09 -32.49
CA LEU A 269 -5.97 0.10 -33.49
C LEU A 269 -5.41 0.71 -34.77
N ALA A 270 -4.40 1.58 -34.69
CA ALA A 270 -3.78 2.23 -35.85
C ALA A 270 -3.08 1.19 -36.74
N PRO A 271 -3.40 1.10 -38.04
CA PRO A 271 -2.63 0.28 -38.96
C PRO A 271 -1.26 0.92 -39.23
N THR A 272 -0.22 0.10 -39.37
CA THR A 272 1.16 0.56 -39.58
C THR A 272 1.46 0.97 -41.01
N THR A 273 0.62 0.59 -41.96
CA THR A 273 0.80 0.81 -43.40
C THR A 273 -0.50 1.25 -44.04
N ALA A 274 -0.38 2.09 -45.07
CA ALA A 274 -1.49 2.55 -45.90
C ALA A 274 -1.21 2.24 -47.37
N ARG A 275 -2.27 1.91 -48.12
CA ARG A 275 -2.17 1.67 -49.56
C ARG A 275 -2.52 2.93 -50.34
N VAL A 276 -1.50 3.65 -50.78
CA VAL A 276 -1.65 4.91 -51.51
C VAL A 276 -1.68 4.65 -53.01
N VAL A 277 -2.64 5.27 -53.70
CA VAL A 277 -2.85 5.22 -55.14
C VAL A 277 -2.13 6.42 -55.77
N ARG A 278 -1.02 6.17 -56.46
CA ARG A 278 -0.24 7.19 -57.18
C ARG A 278 -0.29 6.90 -58.67
N GLY A 279 -1.12 7.62 -59.41
CA GLY A 279 -1.38 7.31 -60.83
C GLY A 279 -2.19 6.03 -60.99
N GLU A 280 -1.69 5.06 -61.75
CA GLU A 280 -2.37 3.76 -61.96
C GLU A 280 -1.86 2.63 -61.01
N THR A 281 -0.90 2.92 -60.13
CA THR A 281 -0.30 1.91 -59.26
C THR A 281 -0.65 2.10 -57.78
N GLU A 282 -0.93 0.99 -57.11
CA GLU A 282 -1.12 0.90 -55.65
C GLU A 282 0.25 0.63 -54.99
N VAL A 283 0.64 1.45 -54.01
CA VAL A 283 1.89 1.28 -53.25
C VAL A 283 1.57 1.27 -51.75
N ASP A 284 2.03 0.24 -51.06
CA ASP A 284 1.95 0.17 -49.60
C ASP A 284 3.11 0.99 -49.00
N VAL A 285 2.77 2.02 -48.23
CA VAL A 285 3.73 2.92 -47.54
C VAL A 285 3.49 2.87 -46.03
N PRO A 286 4.49 3.16 -45.19
CA PRO A 286 4.27 3.41 -43.77
C PRO A 286 3.23 4.52 -43.56
N VAL A 287 2.36 4.37 -42.56
CA VAL A 287 1.26 5.33 -42.33
C VAL A 287 1.77 6.75 -42.07
N ASP A 288 2.96 6.89 -41.47
CA ASP A 288 3.62 8.16 -41.19
C ASP A 288 4.09 8.91 -42.46
N GLU A 289 4.19 8.20 -43.60
CA GLU A 289 4.57 8.79 -44.90
C GLU A 289 3.36 9.25 -45.74
N VAL A 290 2.15 8.98 -45.27
CA VAL A 290 0.90 9.38 -45.94
C VAL A 290 0.70 10.89 -45.78
N ARG A 291 0.44 11.57 -46.89
CA ARG A 291 0.26 13.03 -46.92
C ARG A 291 -1.21 13.40 -47.09
N VAL A 292 -1.56 14.61 -46.64
CA VAL A 292 -2.86 15.22 -46.97
C VAL A 292 -3.03 15.23 -48.50
N ASP A 293 -4.26 14.99 -48.96
CA ASP A 293 -4.66 14.79 -50.35
C ASP A 293 -4.19 13.50 -51.05
N ASP A 294 -3.41 12.63 -50.40
CA ASP A 294 -3.13 11.30 -50.96
C ASP A 294 -4.45 10.52 -51.15
N LEU A 295 -4.54 9.73 -52.22
CA LEU A 295 -5.64 8.81 -52.43
C LEU A 295 -5.30 7.45 -51.83
N VAL A 296 -6.09 6.97 -50.88
CA VAL A 296 -5.85 5.71 -50.19
C VAL A 296 -6.97 4.72 -50.52
N ARG A 297 -6.61 3.50 -50.91
CA ARG A 297 -7.58 2.44 -51.20
C ARG A 297 -7.70 1.51 -50.00
N VAL A 298 -8.93 1.30 -49.54
CA VAL A 298 -9.26 0.47 -48.38
C VAL A 298 -10.21 -0.65 -48.81
N ARG A 299 -9.80 -1.90 -48.65
CA ARG A 299 -10.57 -3.09 -49.06
C ARG A 299 -11.52 -3.56 -47.94
N PRO A 300 -12.52 -4.40 -48.26
CA PRO A 300 -13.35 -5.03 -47.25
C PRO A 300 -12.49 -5.82 -46.24
N GLY A 301 -12.76 -5.62 -44.96
CA GLY A 301 -12.01 -6.18 -43.82
C GLY A 301 -10.77 -5.39 -43.41
N GLU A 302 -10.30 -4.43 -44.20
CA GLU A 302 -9.15 -3.58 -43.85
C GLU A 302 -9.57 -2.43 -42.91
N LYS A 303 -8.62 -2.01 -42.07
CA LYS A 303 -8.76 -0.79 -41.28
C LYS A 303 -8.44 0.43 -42.12
N LEU A 304 -9.15 1.52 -41.89
CA LEU A 304 -8.80 2.80 -42.49
C LEU A 304 -7.51 3.33 -41.86
N PRO A 305 -6.51 3.78 -42.62
CA PRO A 305 -5.23 4.17 -42.04
C PRO A 305 -5.20 5.57 -41.45
N VAL A 306 -5.92 6.50 -42.04
CA VAL A 306 -6.00 7.91 -41.62
C VAL A 306 -7.39 8.45 -41.94
N ASP A 307 -7.69 9.64 -41.43
CA ASP A 307 -8.97 10.32 -41.68
C ASP A 307 -9.04 10.82 -43.13
N GLY A 308 -10.23 10.72 -43.73
CA GLY A 308 -10.39 11.08 -45.13
C GLY A 308 -11.83 11.31 -45.59
N LEU A 309 -11.95 11.72 -46.85
CA LEU A 309 -13.20 11.88 -47.57
C LEU A 309 -13.35 10.78 -48.61
N VAL A 310 -14.48 10.08 -48.64
CA VAL A 310 -14.74 9.06 -49.67
C VAL A 310 -14.88 9.74 -51.03
N VAL A 311 -13.97 9.43 -51.95
CA VAL A 311 -14.03 9.94 -53.34
C VAL A 311 -14.60 8.93 -54.31
N ASP A 312 -14.51 7.64 -54.00
CA ASP A 312 -15.05 6.55 -54.83
C ASP A 312 -15.42 5.33 -53.98
N GLY A 313 -16.48 4.64 -54.37
CA GLY A 313 -17.01 3.45 -53.70
C GLY A 313 -18.15 3.72 -52.70
N THR A 314 -18.72 2.62 -52.19
CA THR A 314 -19.75 2.62 -51.14
C THR A 314 -19.54 1.40 -50.27
N SER A 315 -19.56 1.59 -48.95
CA SER A 315 -19.35 0.50 -47.99
C SER A 315 -20.04 0.78 -46.66
N THR A 316 -20.11 -0.25 -45.83
CA THR A 316 -20.46 -0.10 -44.41
C THR A 316 -19.17 -0.10 -43.59
N LEU A 317 -19.02 0.85 -42.68
CA LEU A 317 -17.90 0.94 -41.75
C LEU A 317 -18.38 0.57 -40.34
N ASP A 318 -17.56 -0.20 -39.66
CA ASP A 318 -17.70 -0.46 -38.23
C ASP A 318 -16.88 0.57 -37.45
N GLU A 319 -17.59 1.53 -36.89
CA GLU A 319 -17.02 2.60 -36.06
C GLU A 319 -17.12 2.29 -34.56
N SER A 320 -17.62 1.09 -34.19
CA SER A 320 -17.97 0.73 -32.80
C SER A 320 -16.81 0.85 -31.81
N MET A 321 -15.58 0.65 -32.27
CA MET A 321 -14.36 0.73 -31.45
C MET A 321 -13.99 2.16 -31.04
N LEU A 322 -14.49 3.17 -31.76
CA LEU A 322 -14.22 4.58 -31.49
C LEU A 322 -15.47 5.33 -31.01
N THR A 323 -16.63 5.06 -31.63
CA THR A 323 -17.89 5.75 -31.32
C THR A 323 -18.70 5.03 -30.25
N GLY A 324 -18.41 3.76 -29.96
CA GLY A 324 -19.22 2.91 -29.08
C GLY A 324 -20.53 2.42 -29.72
N GLU A 325 -20.86 2.85 -30.93
CA GLU A 325 -22.09 2.48 -31.62
C GLU A 325 -21.96 1.11 -32.30
N SER A 326 -22.79 0.15 -31.92
CA SER A 326 -22.67 -1.24 -32.38
C SER A 326 -23.17 -1.48 -33.81
N VAL A 327 -23.86 -0.50 -34.41
CA VAL A 327 -24.47 -0.61 -35.73
C VAL A 327 -23.51 -0.04 -36.78
N PRO A 328 -23.12 -0.81 -37.81
CA PRO A 328 -22.27 -0.30 -38.89
C PRO A 328 -22.93 0.86 -39.64
N VAL A 329 -22.14 1.89 -39.95
CA VAL A 329 -22.57 3.11 -40.63
C VAL A 329 -22.29 2.98 -42.12
N THR A 330 -23.28 3.27 -42.97
CA THR A 330 -23.09 3.29 -44.43
C THR A 330 -22.40 4.59 -44.84
N LYS A 331 -21.35 4.48 -45.67
CA LYS A 331 -20.61 5.61 -46.24
C LYS A 331 -20.58 5.52 -47.76
N THR A 332 -20.80 6.67 -48.38
CA THR A 332 -20.90 6.91 -49.82
C THR A 332 -19.96 8.04 -50.24
N THR A 333 -19.81 8.29 -51.54
CA THR A 333 -18.99 9.39 -52.06
C THR A 333 -19.41 10.73 -51.46
N GLY A 334 -18.44 11.46 -50.91
CA GLY A 334 -18.65 12.72 -50.20
C GLY A 334 -18.75 12.59 -48.68
N ASP A 335 -18.87 11.37 -48.14
CA ASP A 335 -18.90 11.16 -46.69
C ASP A 335 -17.48 11.14 -46.09
N THR A 336 -17.36 11.64 -44.86
CA THR A 336 -16.12 11.57 -44.07
C THR A 336 -15.98 10.22 -43.38
N VAL A 337 -14.73 9.77 -43.26
CA VAL A 337 -14.36 8.52 -42.61
C VAL A 337 -13.21 8.73 -41.65
N ILE A 338 -13.24 7.98 -40.55
CA ILE A 338 -12.30 8.10 -39.43
C ILE A 338 -11.28 6.98 -39.50
N GLY A 339 -10.01 7.29 -39.28
CA GLY A 339 -8.92 6.34 -39.18
C GLY A 339 -9.16 5.27 -38.11
N ALA A 340 -8.60 4.09 -38.32
CA ALA A 340 -8.72 2.87 -37.53
C ALA A 340 -10.11 2.22 -37.44
N THR A 341 -11.14 2.80 -38.06
CA THR A 341 -12.44 2.13 -38.28
C THR A 341 -12.28 0.96 -39.27
N ILE A 342 -13.18 -0.04 -39.19
CA ILE A 342 -13.06 -1.25 -40.02
C ILE A 342 -14.03 -1.15 -41.19
N ASN A 343 -13.50 -1.20 -42.40
CA ASN A 343 -14.30 -1.30 -43.60
C ASN A 343 -14.90 -2.72 -43.72
N ARG A 344 -16.22 -2.90 -43.88
CA ARG A 344 -16.84 -4.25 -43.86
C ARG A 344 -17.11 -4.86 -45.23
N THR A 345 -17.80 -4.15 -46.13
CA THR A 345 -18.43 -4.79 -47.31
C THR A 345 -17.84 -4.39 -48.65
N GLY A 346 -17.73 -3.09 -48.94
CA GLY A 346 -17.26 -2.54 -50.21
C GLY A 346 -15.83 -2.01 -50.17
N THR A 347 -15.23 -1.75 -51.33
CA THR A 347 -13.95 -1.05 -51.42
C THR A 347 -14.20 0.45 -51.42
N LEU A 348 -13.37 1.20 -50.69
CA LEU A 348 -13.40 2.66 -50.65
C LEU A 348 -12.08 3.21 -51.20
N VAL A 349 -12.15 4.30 -51.95
CA VAL A 349 -11.02 5.19 -52.18
C VAL A 349 -11.30 6.47 -51.41
N ILE A 350 -10.38 6.81 -50.51
CA ILE A 350 -10.50 7.97 -49.63
C ILE A 350 -9.41 8.96 -49.98
N ARG A 351 -9.73 10.25 -49.98
CA ARG A 351 -8.74 11.32 -50.01
C ARG A 351 -8.38 11.68 -48.59
N VAL A 352 -7.10 11.64 -48.27
CA VAL A 352 -6.59 11.93 -46.92
C VAL A 352 -6.87 13.40 -46.59
N THR A 353 -7.45 13.63 -45.42
CA THR A 353 -7.80 14.98 -44.93
C THR A 353 -6.89 15.46 -43.80
N ALA A 354 -6.31 14.52 -43.04
CA ALA A 354 -5.37 14.81 -41.96
C ALA A 354 -4.17 13.86 -42.03
N ALA A 355 -2.98 14.35 -41.67
CA ALA A 355 -1.80 13.50 -41.51
C ALA A 355 -1.99 12.51 -40.35
N ALA A 356 -1.22 11.42 -40.31
CA ALA A 356 -1.35 10.40 -39.28
C ALA A 356 -1.23 10.95 -37.84
N ALA A 357 -0.33 11.92 -37.63
CA ALA A 357 -0.12 12.58 -36.33
C ALA A 357 -1.28 13.49 -35.90
N ASP A 358 -2.09 13.95 -36.85
CA ASP A 358 -3.22 14.88 -36.62
C ASP A 358 -4.58 14.17 -36.78
N SER A 359 -4.57 12.86 -37.02
CA SER A 359 -5.78 12.05 -37.13
C SER A 359 -6.60 12.04 -35.83
N THR A 360 -7.89 11.79 -35.95
CA THR A 360 -8.83 11.65 -34.83
C THR A 360 -8.32 10.65 -33.79
N LEU A 361 -7.75 9.52 -34.24
CA LEU A 361 -7.14 8.54 -33.32
C LEU A 361 -5.91 9.10 -32.59
N ALA A 362 -5.04 9.84 -33.28
CA ALA A 362 -3.87 10.46 -32.65
C ALA A 362 -4.28 11.53 -31.63
N GLN A 363 -5.31 12.32 -31.95
CA GLN A 363 -5.90 13.26 -30.99
C GLN A 363 -6.51 12.53 -29.77
N ILE A 364 -7.24 11.43 -29.99
CA ILE A 364 -7.77 10.58 -28.92
C ILE A 364 -6.64 10.08 -28.00
N ILE A 365 -5.55 9.56 -28.57
CA ILE A 365 -4.41 9.07 -27.81
C ILE A 365 -3.81 10.20 -26.96
N ARG A 366 -3.58 11.37 -27.55
CA ARG A 366 -3.04 12.55 -26.86
C ARG A 366 -3.92 12.97 -25.69
N LEU A 367 -5.23 13.13 -25.90
CA LEU A 367 -6.18 13.49 -24.85
C LEU A 367 -6.19 12.47 -23.71
N VAL A 368 -6.15 11.17 -24.03
CA VAL A 368 -6.11 10.11 -23.01
C VAL A 368 -4.79 10.14 -22.22
N GLU A 369 -3.66 10.40 -22.87
CA GLU A 369 -2.35 10.53 -22.22
C GLU A 369 -2.27 11.76 -21.30
N GLU A 370 -2.77 12.91 -21.76
CA GLU A 370 -2.89 14.14 -20.98
C GLU A 370 -3.76 13.92 -19.74
N ALA A 371 -4.92 13.27 -19.91
CA ALA A 371 -5.86 12.99 -18.83
C ALA A 371 -5.28 12.08 -17.74
N GLN A 372 -4.45 11.09 -18.13
CA GLN A 372 -3.75 10.22 -17.17
C GLN A 372 -2.64 10.95 -16.40
N GLY A 373 -2.15 12.06 -16.93
CA GLY A 373 -1.11 12.88 -16.30
C GLY A 373 -1.63 13.95 -15.35
N ALA A 374 -2.86 14.39 -15.53
CA ALA A 374 -3.47 15.42 -14.71
C ALA A 374 -3.72 14.93 -13.27
N GLN A 375 -3.33 15.73 -12.28
CA GLN A 375 -3.58 15.40 -10.88
C GLN A 375 -5.05 15.63 -10.50
N ALA A 376 -5.78 14.54 -10.25
CA ALA A 376 -7.15 14.58 -9.75
C ALA A 376 -7.23 15.26 -8.36
N PRO A 377 -8.25 16.08 -8.07
CA PRO A 377 -8.41 16.74 -6.76
C PRO A 377 -8.41 15.77 -5.56
N MET A 378 -8.97 14.56 -5.68
CA MET A 378 -8.92 13.53 -4.64
C MET A 378 -7.50 13.02 -4.36
N GLN A 379 -6.56 13.10 -5.33
CA GLN A 379 -5.14 12.81 -5.08
C GLN A 379 -4.52 13.88 -4.17
N ARG A 380 -4.90 15.16 -4.33
CA ARG A 380 -4.46 16.26 -3.44
C ARG A 380 -4.95 16.05 -2.01
N LEU A 381 -6.15 15.47 -1.84
CA LEU A 381 -6.65 15.08 -0.52
C LEU A 381 -5.77 13.99 0.11
N ALA A 382 -5.44 12.93 -0.64
CA ALA A 382 -4.55 11.86 -0.16
C ALA A 382 -3.17 12.38 0.26
N ASP A 383 -2.59 13.30 -0.52
CA ASP A 383 -1.31 13.96 -0.20
C ASP A 383 -1.41 14.82 1.07
N ARG A 384 -2.51 15.57 1.23
CA ARG A 384 -2.76 16.40 2.43
C ARG A 384 -2.92 15.55 3.68
N VAL A 385 -3.67 14.46 3.61
CA VAL A 385 -3.85 13.54 4.74
C VAL A 385 -2.51 12.91 5.10
N SER A 386 -1.73 12.43 4.11
CA SER A 386 -0.39 11.86 4.33
C SER A 386 0.56 12.82 5.04
N ALA A 387 0.52 14.11 4.67
CA ALA A 387 1.39 15.14 5.25
C ALA A 387 1.17 15.36 6.74
N TRP A 388 -0.05 15.15 7.26
CA TRP A 388 -0.35 15.24 8.69
C TRP A 388 -0.26 13.89 9.39
N PHE A 389 -0.66 12.82 8.70
CA PHE A 389 -0.71 11.47 9.23
C PHE A 389 0.68 10.93 9.59
N VAL A 390 1.70 11.13 8.74
CA VAL A 390 3.06 10.62 9.03
C VAL A 390 3.65 11.25 10.31
N PRO A 391 3.63 12.58 10.51
CA PRO A 391 4.03 13.17 11.79
C PRO A 391 3.21 12.67 12.99
N ALA A 392 1.89 12.52 12.85
CA ALA A 392 1.04 12.02 13.92
C ALA A 392 1.41 10.58 14.34
N VAL A 393 1.73 9.72 13.38
CA VAL A 393 2.20 8.35 13.61
C VAL A 393 3.56 8.33 14.30
N LEU A 394 4.49 9.20 13.91
CA LEU A 394 5.80 9.30 14.58
C LEU A 394 5.63 9.71 16.04
N LEU A 395 4.74 10.66 16.32
CA LEU A 395 4.40 11.05 17.70
C LEU A 395 3.71 9.92 18.46
N ALA A 396 2.78 9.19 17.82
CA ALA A 396 2.11 8.04 18.42
C ALA A 396 3.09 6.90 18.73
N ALA A 397 4.03 6.60 17.83
CA ALA A 397 5.07 5.61 18.05
C ALA A 397 6.01 6.02 19.19
N LEU A 398 6.41 7.30 19.25
CA LEU A 398 7.20 7.83 20.36
C LEU A 398 6.44 7.76 21.69
N ALA A 399 5.15 8.14 21.70
CA ALA A 399 4.30 8.06 22.88
C ALA A 399 4.10 6.60 23.33
N THR A 400 3.95 5.67 22.39
CA THR A 400 3.85 4.23 22.65
C THR A 400 5.15 3.71 23.26
N PHE A 401 6.30 4.06 22.66
CA PHE A 401 7.61 3.73 23.20
C PHE A 401 7.77 4.22 24.65
N LEU A 402 7.51 5.51 24.90
CA LEU A 402 7.63 6.09 26.23
C LEU A 402 6.63 5.48 27.21
N GLY A 403 5.41 5.19 26.79
CA GLY A 403 4.37 4.56 27.62
C GLY A 403 4.82 3.19 28.11
N TRP A 404 5.26 2.32 27.20
CA TRP A 404 5.75 0.99 27.54
C TRP A 404 7.09 1.01 28.30
N PHE A 405 7.96 1.97 27.98
CA PHE A 405 9.24 2.13 28.69
C PHE A 405 9.05 2.58 30.14
N LEU A 406 8.03 3.41 30.42
CA LEU A 406 7.78 3.96 31.76
C LEU A 406 6.78 3.17 32.59
N LEU A 407 5.81 2.49 31.96
CA LEU A 407 4.69 1.82 32.63
C LEU A 407 4.66 0.30 32.40
N GLY A 408 5.54 -0.23 31.53
CA GLY A 408 5.62 -1.67 31.26
C GLY A 408 6.28 -2.46 32.40
N PRO A 409 6.13 -3.79 32.42
CA PRO A 409 6.83 -4.67 33.37
C PRO A 409 8.35 -4.43 33.34
N GLU A 410 8.99 -4.28 34.51
CA GLU A 410 10.39 -3.84 34.64
C GLU A 410 11.39 -4.75 33.89
N ASP A 411 11.09 -6.04 33.82
CA ASP A 411 11.88 -7.08 33.15
C ASP A 411 11.81 -7.02 31.61
N GLN A 412 10.76 -6.41 31.04
CA GLN A 412 10.48 -6.43 29.59
C GLN A 412 10.20 -5.03 29.00
N ALA A 413 10.25 -3.98 29.80
CA ALA A 413 9.80 -2.63 29.44
C ALA A 413 10.41 -2.13 28.14
N LEU A 414 11.73 -2.29 27.94
CA LEU A 414 12.41 -1.80 26.75
C LEU A 414 12.08 -2.62 25.49
N VAL A 415 11.89 -3.93 25.64
CA VAL A 415 11.60 -4.86 24.53
C VAL A 415 10.18 -4.62 24.03
N LEU A 416 9.24 -4.52 24.96
CA LEU A 416 7.86 -4.15 24.68
C LEU A 416 7.78 -2.75 24.07
N ALA A 417 8.55 -1.78 24.57
CA ALA A 417 8.60 -0.43 24.02
C ALA A 417 9.11 -0.39 22.58
N ILE A 418 10.21 -1.08 22.27
CA ILE A 418 10.76 -1.16 20.90
C ILE A 418 9.78 -1.91 20.00
N GLY A 419 9.29 -3.08 20.42
CA GLY A 419 8.40 -3.93 19.63
C GLY A 419 7.09 -3.24 19.27
N THR A 420 6.41 -2.65 20.25
CA THR A 420 5.13 -1.94 20.03
C THR A 420 5.31 -0.64 19.24
N ALA A 421 6.39 0.11 19.46
CA ALA A 421 6.68 1.29 18.65
C ALA A 421 6.96 0.94 17.19
N VAL A 422 7.75 -0.11 16.95
CA VAL A 422 8.01 -0.64 15.59
C VAL A 422 6.72 -1.16 14.96
N ALA A 423 5.87 -1.87 15.71
CA ALA A 423 4.56 -2.31 15.24
C ALA A 423 3.67 -1.13 14.83
N VAL A 424 3.63 -0.04 15.61
CA VAL A 424 2.91 1.21 15.27
C VAL A 424 3.48 1.86 13.99
N LEU A 425 4.81 1.95 13.85
CA LEU A 425 5.44 2.52 12.65
C LEU A 425 5.13 1.71 11.39
N ILE A 426 5.15 0.38 11.50
CA ILE A 426 4.88 -0.55 10.41
C ILE A 426 3.41 -0.51 10.05
N ILE A 427 2.51 -0.76 11.01
CA ILE A 427 1.07 -0.84 10.73
C ILE A 427 0.51 0.46 10.18
N ALA A 428 1.13 1.59 10.48
CA ALA A 428 0.69 2.88 9.99
C ALA A 428 1.00 3.12 8.51
N CYS A 429 1.87 2.35 7.85
CA CYS A 429 2.28 2.70 6.48
C CYS A 429 1.11 2.51 5.47
N PRO A 430 0.60 3.60 4.84
CA PRO A 430 -0.59 3.55 4.00
C PRO A 430 -0.23 3.24 2.54
N CYS A 431 0.44 2.12 2.27
CA CYS A 431 0.92 1.77 0.92
C CYS A 431 -0.18 1.82 -0.17
N ALA A 432 -1.41 1.42 0.19
CA ALA A 432 -2.56 1.40 -0.71
C ALA A 432 -3.09 2.80 -1.09
N LEU A 433 -2.77 3.82 -0.29
CA LEU A 433 -3.26 5.19 -0.47
C LEU A 433 -2.74 5.82 -1.75
N GLY A 434 -1.45 5.64 -2.04
CA GLY A 434 -0.80 6.19 -3.24
C GLY A 434 -1.27 5.56 -4.56
N LEU A 435 -2.14 4.55 -4.48
CA LEU A 435 -2.57 3.72 -5.60
C LEU A 435 -4.08 3.78 -5.85
N ALA A 436 -4.88 3.92 -4.78
CA ALA A 436 -6.34 3.95 -4.85
C ALA A 436 -6.86 4.91 -5.95
N THR A 437 -6.41 6.16 -5.91
CA THR A 437 -6.84 7.18 -6.86
C THR A 437 -6.28 6.95 -8.26
N PRO A 438 -4.95 6.84 -8.47
CA PRO A 438 -4.41 6.71 -9.83
C PRO A 438 -4.89 5.46 -10.57
N THR A 439 -5.03 4.32 -9.87
CA THR A 439 -5.51 3.10 -10.52
C THR A 439 -6.98 3.16 -10.88
N ALA A 440 -7.83 3.70 -10.00
CA ALA A 440 -9.25 3.86 -10.33
C ALA A 440 -9.46 4.86 -11.48
N VAL A 441 -8.74 6.00 -11.49
CA VAL A 441 -8.77 6.96 -12.61
C VAL A 441 -8.31 6.30 -13.90
N MET A 442 -7.17 5.60 -13.89
CA MET A 442 -6.63 4.95 -15.10
C MET A 442 -7.56 3.86 -15.65
N VAL A 443 -8.17 3.02 -14.79
CA VAL A 443 -9.18 2.05 -15.23
C VAL A 443 -10.43 2.76 -15.74
N GLY A 444 -10.87 3.81 -15.05
CA GLY A 444 -12.07 4.58 -15.39
C GLY A 444 -11.96 5.30 -16.73
N THR A 445 -10.89 6.05 -16.96
CA THR A 445 -10.64 6.76 -18.24
C THR A 445 -10.36 5.79 -19.37
N GLY A 446 -9.62 4.71 -19.12
CA GLY A 446 -9.43 3.64 -20.11
C GLY A 446 -10.76 2.99 -20.52
N LYS A 447 -11.67 2.77 -19.55
CA LYS A 447 -13.01 2.24 -19.84
C LYS A 447 -13.92 3.26 -20.53
N ALA A 448 -13.78 4.54 -20.22
CA ALA A 448 -14.49 5.63 -20.89
C ALA A 448 -14.11 5.69 -22.37
N ALA A 449 -12.81 5.63 -22.67
CA ALA A 449 -12.31 5.63 -24.05
C ALA A 449 -12.80 4.41 -24.85
N GLU A 450 -12.84 3.21 -24.26
CA GLU A 450 -13.46 2.02 -24.88
C GLU A 450 -14.96 2.20 -25.22
N LEU A 451 -15.63 3.16 -24.59
CA LEU A 451 -17.05 3.48 -24.78
C LEU A 451 -17.26 4.76 -25.63
N GLY A 452 -16.20 5.29 -26.26
CA GLY A 452 -16.27 6.51 -27.07
C GLY A 452 -16.43 7.80 -26.24
N ILE A 453 -16.03 7.77 -24.97
CA ILE A 453 -16.09 8.91 -24.04
C ILE A 453 -14.66 9.29 -23.67
N LEU A 454 -14.19 10.42 -24.20
CA LEU A 454 -12.87 10.97 -23.89
C LEU A 454 -13.02 11.92 -22.72
N ILE A 455 -12.20 11.75 -21.71
CA ILE A 455 -12.19 12.61 -20.53
C ILE A 455 -10.83 13.32 -20.56
N GLY A 456 -10.83 14.64 -20.67
CA GLY A 456 -9.62 15.45 -20.85
C GLY A 456 -8.73 15.51 -19.61
N ASP A 457 -9.32 15.47 -18.40
CA ASP A 457 -8.53 15.42 -17.17
C ASP A 457 -9.20 14.68 -15.99
N GLY A 458 -8.42 14.41 -14.94
CA GLY A 458 -8.92 13.76 -13.73
C GLY A 458 -9.91 14.61 -12.91
N GLN A 459 -9.97 15.93 -13.12
CA GLN A 459 -10.91 16.84 -12.47
C GLN A 459 -12.30 16.74 -13.12
N ALA A 460 -12.38 16.67 -14.44
CA ALA A 460 -13.59 16.41 -15.21
C ALA A 460 -14.31 15.15 -14.71
N LEU A 461 -13.55 14.09 -14.43
CA LEU A 461 -14.07 12.85 -13.86
C LEU A 461 -14.67 13.05 -12.46
N GLU A 462 -14.15 13.96 -11.65
CA GLU A 462 -14.72 14.27 -10.33
C GLU A 462 -15.90 15.23 -10.41
N THR A 463 -15.85 16.24 -11.27
CA THR A 463 -16.92 17.21 -11.47
C THR A 463 -18.14 16.55 -12.09
N ALA A 464 -17.98 15.64 -13.04
CA ALA A 464 -19.07 14.87 -13.65
C ALA A 464 -19.96 14.14 -12.64
N ARG A 465 -19.41 13.71 -11.51
CA ARG A 465 -20.20 13.13 -10.42
C ARG A 465 -21.05 14.16 -9.68
N GLN A 466 -20.54 15.38 -9.55
CA GLN A 466 -21.13 16.47 -8.78
C GLN A 466 -22.19 17.26 -9.55
N VAL A 467 -22.22 17.10 -10.88
CA VAL A 467 -23.24 17.71 -11.75
C VAL A 467 -24.64 17.50 -11.18
N THR A 468 -25.39 18.60 -11.10
CA THR A 468 -26.79 18.64 -10.68
C THR A 468 -27.71 19.07 -11.81
N ALA A 469 -27.22 19.89 -12.74
CA ALA A 469 -27.96 20.40 -13.89
C ALA A 469 -27.17 20.16 -15.19
N VAL A 470 -27.86 19.71 -16.23
CA VAL A 470 -27.31 19.50 -17.58
C VAL A 470 -28.04 20.42 -18.54
N ILE A 471 -27.30 21.33 -19.18
CA ILE A 471 -27.79 22.18 -20.26
C ILE A 471 -27.42 21.52 -21.58
N LEU A 472 -28.44 21.21 -22.39
CA LEU A 472 -28.30 20.65 -23.71
C LEU A 472 -28.52 21.76 -24.74
N ASP A 473 -27.56 21.98 -25.65
CA ASP A 473 -27.86 22.74 -26.86
C ASP A 473 -28.90 22.00 -27.70
N LYS A 474 -29.71 22.74 -28.47
CA LYS A 474 -30.72 22.12 -29.34
C LYS A 474 -30.07 21.54 -30.59
N THR A 475 -29.40 22.38 -31.37
CA THR A 475 -28.99 22.07 -32.74
C THR A 475 -27.82 21.10 -32.72
N GLY A 476 -27.91 19.99 -33.46
CA GLY A 476 -26.85 18.98 -33.57
C GLY A 476 -26.52 18.19 -32.29
N THR A 477 -27.02 18.64 -31.13
CA THR A 477 -27.00 17.94 -29.85
C THR A 477 -28.28 17.11 -29.66
N ILE A 478 -29.44 17.75 -29.46
CA ILE A 478 -30.76 17.08 -29.33
C ILE A 478 -31.32 16.67 -30.69
N THR A 479 -31.08 17.50 -31.70
CA THR A 479 -31.52 17.29 -33.08
C THR A 479 -30.38 16.82 -33.96
N ALA A 480 -30.68 16.39 -35.18
CA ALA A 480 -29.69 15.84 -36.11
C ALA A 480 -28.66 16.87 -36.61
N GLY A 481 -28.94 18.17 -36.45
CA GLY A 481 -28.07 19.26 -36.92
C GLY A 481 -28.15 19.46 -38.43
N ARG A 482 -29.10 18.81 -39.09
CA ARG A 482 -29.36 18.91 -40.53
C ARG A 482 -30.82 19.31 -40.72
N PRO A 483 -31.11 20.61 -40.89
CA PRO A 483 -32.47 21.07 -41.12
C PRO A 483 -32.99 20.54 -42.46
N ASP A 484 -34.25 20.13 -42.48
CA ASP A 484 -34.95 19.69 -43.70
C ASP A 484 -36.18 20.58 -43.97
N LEU A 485 -36.48 20.80 -45.25
CA LEU A 485 -37.73 21.43 -45.67
C LEU A 485 -38.91 20.49 -45.41
N VAL A 486 -39.79 20.86 -44.47
CA VAL A 486 -40.93 20.03 -44.04
C VAL A 486 -42.29 20.56 -44.48
N GLY A 487 -42.36 21.80 -44.97
CA GLY A 487 -43.60 22.39 -45.42
C GLY A 487 -43.44 23.75 -46.11
N ILE A 488 -44.40 24.09 -46.96
CA ILE A 488 -44.52 25.41 -47.59
C ILE A 488 -45.98 25.84 -47.46
N THR A 489 -46.23 27.07 -47.05
CA THR A 489 -47.57 27.68 -47.07
C THR A 489 -47.56 28.90 -47.98
N THR A 490 -48.30 28.88 -49.07
CA THR A 490 -48.37 30.00 -50.01
C THR A 490 -49.62 30.86 -49.76
N LEU A 491 -49.55 32.14 -50.14
CA LEU A 491 -50.75 32.97 -50.29
C LEU A 491 -51.45 32.71 -51.63
N PRO A 492 -52.76 33.00 -51.77
CA PRO A 492 -53.52 32.71 -52.98
C PRO A 492 -52.86 33.30 -54.25
N GLY A 493 -52.72 32.48 -55.29
CA GLY A 493 -52.17 32.90 -56.59
C GLY A 493 -50.70 32.53 -56.84
N ARG A 494 -50.07 31.71 -55.99
CA ARG A 494 -48.68 31.25 -56.16
C ARG A 494 -48.54 29.76 -55.85
N SER A 495 -47.75 29.02 -56.65
CA SER A 495 -47.47 27.60 -56.42
C SER A 495 -46.39 27.41 -55.35
N GLU A 496 -46.36 26.24 -54.68
CA GLU A 496 -45.30 25.91 -53.72
C GLU A 496 -43.92 25.87 -54.38
N ASN A 497 -43.84 25.35 -55.61
CA ASN A 497 -42.59 25.25 -56.34
C ASN A 497 -42.08 26.64 -56.78
N ASP A 498 -42.99 27.54 -57.19
CA ASP A 498 -42.61 28.91 -57.58
C ASP A 498 -42.03 29.67 -56.38
N LEU A 499 -42.60 29.47 -55.18
CA LEU A 499 -42.08 30.10 -53.96
C LEU A 499 -40.73 29.49 -53.57
N LEU A 500 -40.60 28.16 -53.63
CA LEU A 500 -39.34 27.47 -53.31
C LEU A 500 -38.22 27.82 -54.29
N GLU A 501 -38.50 27.96 -55.58
CA GLU A 501 -37.52 28.32 -56.60
C GLU A 501 -36.91 29.70 -56.31
N VAL A 502 -37.73 30.71 -56.04
CA VAL A 502 -37.27 32.07 -55.71
C VAL A 502 -36.53 32.12 -54.38
N VAL A 503 -37.01 31.39 -53.37
CA VAL A 503 -36.38 31.32 -52.05
C VAL A 503 -35.03 30.61 -52.11
N ALA A 504 -34.97 29.43 -52.75
CA ALA A 504 -33.73 28.69 -52.90
C ALA A 504 -32.72 29.46 -53.74
N ALA A 505 -33.15 30.16 -54.80
CA ALA A 505 -32.28 31.05 -55.58
C ALA A 505 -31.70 32.21 -54.74
N ALA A 506 -32.48 32.76 -53.80
CA ALA A 506 -32.01 33.76 -52.84
C ALA A 506 -31.01 33.20 -51.82
N GLU A 507 -31.14 31.91 -51.46
CA GLU A 507 -30.31 31.22 -50.47
C GLU A 507 -29.06 30.54 -51.07
N VAL A 508 -28.85 30.54 -52.39
CA VAL A 508 -27.65 29.92 -53.01
C VAL A 508 -26.33 30.48 -52.45
N GLY A 509 -26.30 31.76 -52.09
CA GLY A 509 -25.14 32.43 -51.50
C GLY A 509 -25.06 32.34 -49.97
N SER A 510 -25.98 31.62 -49.34
CA SER A 510 -26.10 31.51 -47.88
C SER A 510 -25.31 30.30 -47.38
N GLU A 511 -24.38 30.54 -46.45
CA GLU A 511 -23.66 29.48 -45.73
C GLU A 511 -24.46 28.96 -44.51
N HIS A 512 -25.70 29.45 -44.35
CA HIS A 512 -26.54 29.04 -43.23
C HIS A 512 -27.15 27.65 -43.51
N PRO A 513 -27.15 26.70 -42.54
CA PRO A 513 -27.67 25.34 -42.75
C PRO A 513 -29.11 25.30 -43.26
N VAL A 514 -29.91 26.28 -42.84
CA VAL A 514 -31.30 26.44 -43.31
C VAL A 514 -31.36 26.82 -44.80
N GLY A 515 -30.45 27.65 -45.28
CA GLY A 515 -30.35 28.00 -46.70
C GLY A 515 -29.95 26.80 -47.56
N GLU A 516 -28.95 26.02 -47.09
CA GLU A 516 -28.54 24.77 -47.73
C GLU A 516 -29.70 23.77 -47.85
N ALA A 517 -30.51 23.62 -46.80
CA ALA A 517 -31.68 22.75 -46.79
C ALA A 517 -32.70 23.13 -47.87
N LEU A 518 -32.92 24.43 -48.07
CA LEU A 518 -33.85 24.95 -49.08
C LEU A 518 -33.31 24.76 -50.49
N VAL A 519 -32.01 25.00 -50.70
CA VAL A 519 -31.32 24.77 -51.98
C VAL A 519 -31.31 23.29 -52.33
N ALA A 520 -31.01 22.41 -51.37
CA ALA A 520 -31.05 20.97 -51.53
C ALA A 520 -32.46 20.49 -51.90
N ALA A 521 -33.49 20.92 -51.16
CA ALA A 521 -34.87 20.56 -51.46
C ALA A 521 -35.34 21.06 -52.85
N ALA A 522 -34.86 22.21 -53.31
CA ALA A 522 -35.16 22.71 -54.65
C ALA A 522 -34.46 21.88 -55.75
N ARG A 523 -33.20 21.50 -55.52
CA ARG A 523 -32.43 20.61 -56.44
C ARG A 523 -33.04 19.22 -56.52
N ASP A 524 -33.47 18.64 -55.41
CA ASP A 524 -34.14 17.33 -55.35
C ASP A 524 -35.48 17.33 -56.10
N ARG A 525 -36.16 18.47 -56.15
CA ARG A 525 -37.38 18.69 -56.95
C ARG A 525 -37.10 19.04 -58.42
N GLY A 526 -35.83 19.15 -58.82
CA GLY A 526 -35.43 19.48 -60.19
C GLY A 526 -35.74 20.92 -60.61
N LEU A 527 -35.79 21.87 -59.68
CA LEU A 527 -36.06 23.28 -59.96
C LEU A 527 -34.80 24.00 -60.49
N SER A 528 -34.98 24.95 -61.42
CA SER A 528 -33.90 25.76 -61.97
C SER A 528 -33.67 27.01 -61.12
N LEU A 529 -32.53 27.09 -60.42
CA LEU A 529 -32.24 28.24 -59.56
C LEU A 529 -31.57 29.36 -60.36
N ALA A 530 -32.21 30.52 -60.43
CA ALA A 530 -31.62 31.73 -60.99
C ALA A 530 -30.49 32.28 -60.09
N ALA A 531 -29.55 33.02 -60.70
CA ALA A 531 -28.46 33.62 -59.94
C ALA A 531 -28.93 34.88 -59.20
N ALA A 532 -28.66 34.96 -57.89
CA ALA A 532 -28.86 36.19 -57.14
C ALA A 532 -27.86 37.27 -57.57
N THR A 533 -28.36 38.46 -57.87
CA THR A 533 -27.55 39.62 -58.30
C THR A 533 -27.08 40.49 -57.12
N ALA A 534 -27.74 40.37 -55.97
CA ALA A 534 -27.35 40.97 -54.70
C ALA A 534 -27.80 40.06 -53.56
N PHE A 535 -27.02 39.98 -52.49
CA PHE A 535 -27.27 39.16 -51.30
C PHE A 535 -26.74 39.88 -50.06
N ASP A 536 -27.51 39.88 -48.98
CA ASP A 536 -27.15 40.42 -47.67
C ASP A 536 -27.73 39.53 -46.56
N ALA A 537 -26.87 39.02 -45.67
CA ALA A 537 -27.26 38.19 -44.53
C ALA A 537 -27.31 39.05 -43.27
N ILE A 538 -28.44 39.03 -42.57
CA ILE A 538 -28.69 39.83 -41.36
C ILE A 538 -28.75 38.88 -40.16
N PRO A 539 -27.69 38.81 -39.32
CA PRO A 539 -27.62 37.91 -38.18
C PRO A 539 -28.86 38.02 -37.27
N GLY A 540 -29.41 36.86 -36.88
CA GLY A 540 -30.59 36.76 -36.04
C GLY A 540 -31.92 37.19 -36.69
N HIS A 541 -31.94 37.54 -37.98
CA HIS A 541 -33.14 38.02 -38.69
C HIS A 541 -33.45 37.23 -39.96
N GLY A 542 -32.45 36.96 -40.81
CA GLY A 542 -32.63 36.24 -42.08
C GLY A 542 -31.76 36.83 -43.20
N ILE A 543 -32.22 36.73 -44.44
CA ILE A 543 -31.50 37.23 -45.64
C ILE A 543 -32.36 38.19 -46.47
N THR A 544 -31.67 39.01 -47.26
CA THR A 544 -32.25 39.83 -48.33
C THR A 544 -31.48 39.54 -49.62
N ALA A 545 -32.18 39.32 -50.72
CA ALA A 545 -31.55 39.05 -52.01
C ALA A 545 -32.31 39.68 -53.18
N VAL A 546 -31.66 39.81 -54.33
CA VAL A 546 -32.30 40.19 -55.60
C VAL A 546 -32.15 39.06 -56.61
N VAL A 547 -33.26 38.40 -56.91
CA VAL A 547 -33.35 37.24 -57.83
C VAL A 547 -34.25 37.63 -59.00
N ASP A 548 -33.77 37.49 -60.23
CA ASP A 548 -34.51 37.87 -61.46
C ASP A 548 -35.12 39.30 -61.43
N GLY A 549 -34.43 40.23 -60.76
CA GLY A 549 -34.88 41.62 -60.61
C GLY A 549 -35.90 41.85 -59.49
N HIS A 550 -36.37 40.81 -58.81
CA HIS A 550 -37.27 40.88 -57.67
C HIS A 550 -36.50 40.94 -56.35
N ARG A 551 -36.95 41.78 -55.42
CA ARG A 551 -36.39 41.85 -54.07
C ARG A 551 -37.03 40.78 -53.18
N VAL A 552 -36.25 39.82 -52.72
CA VAL A 552 -36.69 38.69 -51.89
C VAL A 552 -36.18 38.87 -50.47
N LEU A 553 -37.06 38.70 -49.49
CA LEU A 553 -36.74 38.68 -48.06
C LEU A 553 -37.14 37.31 -47.51
N VAL A 554 -36.25 36.64 -46.79
CA VAL A 554 -36.50 35.35 -46.14
C VAL A 554 -36.02 35.45 -44.70
N GLY A 555 -36.90 35.28 -43.72
CA GLY A 555 -36.49 35.42 -42.32
C GLY A 555 -37.63 35.42 -41.29
N ASN A 556 -37.33 35.91 -40.10
CA ASN A 556 -38.28 35.97 -38.98
C ASN A 556 -39.20 37.20 -39.05
N ALA A 557 -40.13 37.31 -38.10
CA ALA A 557 -41.08 38.42 -38.03
C ALA A 557 -40.39 39.79 -37.87
N ALA A 558 -39.26 39.84 -37.14
CA ALA A 558 -38.50 41.09 -36.95
C ALA A 558 -37.91 41.62 -38.26
N LEU A 559 -37.47 40.74 -39.18
CA LEU A 559 -37.07 41.13 -40.53
C LEU A 559 -38.23 41.75 -41.31
N MET A 560 -39.42 41.14 -41.22
CA MET A 560 -40.62 41.60 -41.90
C MET A 560 -41.07 42.98 -41.39
N ASP A 561 -41.07 43.17 -40.07
CA ASP A 561 -41.39 44.44 -39.42
C ASP A 561 -40.39 45.55 -39.80
N ARG A 562 -39.08 45.22 -39.84
CA ARG A 562 -38.02 46.15 -40.27
C ARG A 562 -38.21 46.65 -41.70
N HIS A 563 -38.79 45.82 -42.57
CA HIS A 563 -39.09 46.16 -43.96
C HIS A 563 -40.55 46.55 -44.19
N HIS A 564 -41.34 46.73 -43.12
CA HIS A 564 -42.75 47.12 -43.15
C HIS A 564 -43.64 46.20 -44.01
N VAL A 565 -43.37 44.89 -44.01
CA VAL A 565 -44.16 43.89 -44.72
C VAL A 565 -45.34 43.42 -43.85
N ASP A 566 -46.57 43.53 -44.36
CA ASP A 566 -47.75 43.00 -43.67
C ASP A 566 -47.83 41.46 -43.79
N VAL A 567 -47.60 40.77 -42.66
CA VAL A 567 -47.65 39.31 -42.55
C VAL A 567 -48.89 38.79 -41.82
N THR A 568 -49.90 39.62 -41.55
CA THR A 568 -51.07 39.28 -40.71
C THR A 568 -51.78 38.00 -41.15
N ALA A 569 -51.88 37.76 -42.46
CA ALA A 569 -52.49 36.55 -43.02
C ALA A 569 -51.70 35.25 -42.73
N LEU A 570 -50.40 35.36 -42.49
CA LEU A 570 -49.49 34.21 -42.28
C LEU A 570 -49.24 33.91 -40.80
N VAL A 571 -49.56 34.82 -39.88
CA VAL A 571 -49.35 34.66 -38.43
C VAL A 571 -49.99 33.36 -37.89
N GLY A 572 -51.22 33.05 -38.31
CA GLY A 572 -51.90 31.84 -37.88
C GLY A 572 -51.25 30.55 -38.38
N ALA A 573 -50.69 30.56 -39.59
CA ALA A 573 -49.96 29.43 -40.15
C ALA A 573 -48.61 29.25 -39.46
N ALA A 574 -47.86 30.34 -39.28
CA ALA A 574 -46.59 30.35 -38.58
C ALA A 574 -46.72 29.81 -37.14
N ARG A 575 -47.78 30.21 -36.41
CA ARG A 575 -48.00 29.71 -35.04
C ARG A 575 -48.23 28.20 -35.00
N ARG A 576 -49.08 27.65 -35.89
CA ARG A 576 -49.31 26.20 -35.99
C ARG A 576 -48.06 25.43 -36.44
N SER A 577 -47.19 26.07 -37.20
CA SER A 577 -45.90 25.51 -37.59
C SER A 577 -44.98 25.38 -36.37
N ALA A 578 -44.82 26.48 -35.61
CA ALA A 578 -44.02 26.51 -34.39
C ALA A 578 -44.52 25.54 -33.31
N GLU A 579 -45.85 25.42 -33.14
CA GLU A 579 -46.50 24.44 -32.24
C GLU A 579 -46.13 22.98 -32.59
N ARG A 580 -45.69 22.70 -33.82
CA ARG A 580 -45.23 21.38 -34.29
C ARG A 580 -43.72 21.22 -34.29
N ALA A 581 -42.99 22.06 -33.54
CA ALA A 581 -41.52 22.05 -33.50
C ALA A 581 -40.87 22.33 -34.86
N ARG A 582 -41.50 23.17 -35.68
CA ARG A 582 -40.94 23.67 -36.94
C ARG A 582 -40.52 25.11 -36.79
N THR A 583 -39.56 25.54 -37.60
CA THR A 583 -39.12 26.94 -37.68
C THR A 583 -39.79 27.59 -38.89
N PRO A 584 -40.81 28.44 -38.67
CA PRO A 584 -41.48 29.15 -39.75
C PRO A 584 -40.65 30.36 -40.19
N MET A 585 -40.32 30.44 -41.48
CA MET A 585 -39.69 31.60 -42.11
C MET A 585 -40.69 32.31 -43.01
N TYR A 586 -40.85 33.60 -42.79
CA TYR A 586 -41.64 34.46 -43.64
C TYR A 586 -40.87 34.78 -44.91
N VAL A 587 -41.57 34.75 -46.04
CA VAL A 587 -41.04 35.12 -47.34
C VAL A 587 -41.80 36.32 -47.86
N ALA A 588 -41.09 37.35 -48.29
CA ALA A 588 -41.66 38.50 -48.97
C ALA A 588 -40.97 38.75 -50.31
N ILE A 589 -41.74 39.15 -51.32
CA ILE A 589 -41.27 39.48 -52.65
C ILE A 589 -41.78 40.89 -52.97
N ASP A 590 -40.87 41.79 -53.34
CA ASP A 590 -41.12 43.20 -53.65
C ASP A 590 -41.94 43.96 -52.59
N GLY A 591 -41.66 43.67 -51.31
CA GLY A 591 -42.34 44.31 -50.17
C GLY A 591 -43.71 43.74 -49.84
N THR A 592 -44.15 42.68 -50.52
CA THR A 592 -45.41 41.97 -50.22
C THR A 592 -45.14 40.58 -49.66
N ALA A 593 -45.89 40.15 -48.64
CA ALA A 593 -45.78 38.79 -48.14
C ALA A 593 -46.15 37.79 -49.25
N ALA A 594 -45.32 36.77 -49.45
CA ALA A 594 -45.47 35.77 -50.49
C ALA A 594 -45.86 34.39 -49.92
N GLY A 595 -45.37 34.07 -48.74
CA GLY A 595 -45.70 32.81 -48.07
C GLY A 595 -44.83 32.54 -46.85
N LEU A 596 -44.87 31.30 -46.40
CA LEU A 596 -44.13 30.75 -45.28
C LEU A 596 -43.39 29.50 -45.74
N VAL A 597 -42.13 29.38 -45.36
CA VAL A 597 -41.33 28.17 -45.57
C VAL A 597 -41.03 27.57 -44.20
N GLU A 598 -41.31 26.29 -44.04
CA GLU A 598 -41.19 25.57 -42.78
C GLU A 598 -40.01 24.62 -42.84
N VAL A 599 -39.03 24.87 -41.98
CA VAL A 599 -37.85 24.01 -41.85
C VAL A 599 -37.87 23.39 -40.46
N ALA A 600 -37.51 22.12 -40.35
CA ALA A 600 -37.38 21.45 -39.06
C ALA A 600 -36.08 20.66 -39.02
N ASP A 601 -35.41 20.71 -37.88
CA ASP A 601 -34.29 19.84 -37.58
C ASP A 601 -34.83 18.66 -36.75
N PRO A 602 -34.86 17.43 -37.30
CA PRO A 602 -35.48 16.30 -36.63
C PRO A 602 -34.74 15.96 -35.34
N VAL A 603 -35.53 15.69 -34.28
CA VAL A 603 -35.00 15.20 -33.00
C VAL A 603 -34.37 13.82 -33.21
N LYS A 604 -33.17 13.60 -32.65
CA LYS A 604 -32.53 12.28 -32.71
C LYS A 604 -33.39 11.24 -31.96
N PRO A 605 -33.54 10.01 -32.49
CA PRO A 605 -34.35 8.98 -31.84
C PRO A 605 -33.93 8.66 -30.41
N SER A 606 -32.63 8.76 -30.09
CA SER A 606 -32.09 8.47 -28.76
C SER A 606 -32.23 9.62 -27.76
N SER A 607 -32.62 10.82 -28.19
CA SER A 607 -32.66 12.01 -27.31
C SER A 607 -33.66 11.88 -26.18
N ALA A 608 -34.86 11.34 -26.45
CA ALA A 608 -35.88 11.14 -25.42
C ALA A 608 -35.43 10.13 -24.35
N ASP A 609 -34.83 9.02 -24.76
CA ASP A 609 -34.29 8.00 -23.86
C ASP A 609 -33.14 8.55 -23.00
N ALA A 610 -32.25 9.35 -23.60
CA ALA A 610 -31.14 9.99 -22.90
C ALA A 610 -31.63 10.99 -21.84
N VAL A 611 -32.59 11.85 -22.17
CA VAL A 611 -33.20 12.81 -21.23
C VAL A 611 -33.89 12.06 -20.07
N ALA A 612 -34.64 11.00 -20.36
CA ALA A 612 -35.28 10.19 -19.34
C ALA A 612 -34.25 9.56 -18.38
N ALA A 613 -33.12 9.08 -18.89
CA ALA A 613 -32.05 8.52 -18.09
C ALA A 613 -31.26 9.58 -17.27
N LEU A 614 -31.04 10.78 -17.81
CA LEU A 614 -30.47 11.90 -17.04
C LEU A 614 -31.39 12.28 -15.86
N ARG A 615 -32.70 12.31 -16.08
CA ARG A 615 -33.69 12.55 -15.02
C ARG A 615 -33.73 11.42 -13.98
N SER A 616 -33.60 10.16 -14.39
CA SER A 616 -33.57 9.02 -13.45
C SER A 616 -32.35 9.06 -12.52
N LEU A 617 -31.22 9.60 -13.02
CA LEU A 617 -30.00 9.90 -12.26
C LEU A 617 -30.16 11.07 -11.26
N GLY A 618 -31.32 11.74 -11.26
CA GLY A 618 -31.67 12.86 -10.38
C GLY A 618 -31.13 14.20 -10.85
N LEU A 619 -30.84 14.36 -12.14
CA LEU A 619 -30.33 15.60 -12.73
C LEU A 619 -31.48 16.45 -13.28
N GLU A 620 -31.35 17.77 -13.15
CA GLU A 620 -32.20 18.72 -13.87
C GLU A 620 -31.70 18.87 -15.31
N VAL A 621 -32.59 18.70 -16.28
CA VAL A 621 -32.23 18.83 -17.70
C VAL A 621 -32.83 20.12 -18.24
N TRP A 622 -31.98 20.95 -18.81
CA TRP A 622 -32.28 22.25 -19.41
C TRP A 622 -31.97 22.20 -20.90
N MET A 623 -32.76 22.88 -21.72
CA MET A 623 -32.46 23.11 -23.14
C MET A 623 -32.11 24.57 -23.35
N VAL A 624 -31.05 24.85 -24.11
CA VAL A 624 -30.71 26.20 -24.58
C VAL A 624 -30.79 26.27 -26.10
N THR A 625 -31.38 27.34 -26.63
CA THR A 625 -31.49 27.53 -28.08
C THR A 625 -31.71 29.01 -28.46
N GLY A 626 -31.27 29.37 -29.66
CA GLY A 626 -31.61 30.65 -30.30
C GLY A 626 -32.98 30.66 -30.97
N ASP A 627 -33.67 29.52 -31.07
CA ASP A 627 -35.02 29.44 -31.62
C ASP A 627 -36.04 30.20 -30.77
N ASN A 628 -37.15 30.56 -31.39
CA ASN A 628 -38.27 31.19 -30.70
C ASN A 628 -38.85 30.28 -29.59
N ALA A 629 -39.47 30.90 -28.60
CA ALA A 629 -39.98 30.19 -27.43
C ALA A 629 -41.07 29.14 -27.71
N ALA A 630 -41.83 29.27 -28.81
CA ALA A 630 -42.86 28.29 -29.16
C ALA A 630 -42.23 27.00 -29.73
N THR A 631 -41.30 27.13 -30.68
CA THR A 631 -40.56 26.02 -31.28
C THR A 631 -39.71 25.30 -30.23
N ALA A 632 -38.99 26.05 -29.37
CA ALA A 632 -38.17 25.48 -28.31
C ALA A 632 -38.97 24.63 -27.31
N ARG A 633 -40.15 25.12 -26.87
CA ARG A 633 -41.05 24.35 -25.98
C ARG A 633 -41.62 23.12 -26.66
N ALA A 634 -41.91 23.19 -27.96
CA ALA A 634 -42.43 22.05 -28.71
C ALA A 634 -41.36 20.93 -28.83
N VAL A 635 -40.10 21.28 -29.12
CA VAL A 635 -38.98 20.32 -29.12
C VAL A 635 -38.77 19.73 -27.71
N ALA A 636 -38.76 20.59 -26.68
CA ALA A 636 -38.58 20.16 -25.29
C ALA A 636 -39.65 19.16 -24.84
N ALA A 637 -40.91 19.38 -25.23
CA ALA A 637 -42.00 18.47 -24.93
C ALA A 637 -41.85 17.10 -25.62
N GLN A 638 -41.26 17.03 -26.82
CA GLN A 638 -41.03 15.76 -27.53
C GLN A 638 -40.01 14.88 -26.82
N VAL A 639 -39.00 15.48 -26.19
CA VAL A 639 -37.92 14.75 -25.48
C VAL A 639 -38.11 14.69 -23.97
N GLY A 640 -39.12 15.37 -23.42
CA GLY A 640 -39.44 15.36 -21.98
C GLY A 640 -38.56 16.29 -21.13
N ILE A 641 -38.16 17.44 -21.66
CA ILE A 641 -37.40 18.50 -20.96
C ILE A 641 -38.38 19.54 -20.39
N ASP A 642 -38.28 19.83 -19.09
CA ASP A 642 -39.19 20.74 -18.39
C ASP A 642 -38.69 22.20 -18.39
N HIS A 643 -37.38 22.41 -18.53
CA HIS A 643 -36.74 23.73 -18.45
C HIS A 643 -36.15 24.17 -19.79
N VAL A 644 -36.56 25.33 -20.31
CA VAL A 644 -36.18 25.82 -21.64
C VAL A 644 -35.72 27.28 -21.57
N LEU A 645 -34.54 27.54 -22.12
CA LEU A 645 -33.94 28.84 -22.36
C LEU A 645 -33.96 29.11 -23.86
N ALA A 646 -34.97 29.84 -24.33
CA ALA A 646 -35.17 30.15 -25.75
C ALA A 646 -34.69 31.58 -26.10
N GLU A 647 -34.53 31.84 -27.39
CA GLU A 647 -34.11 33.15 -27.92
C GLU A 647 -32.75 33.63 -27.35
N VAL A 648 -31.85 32.68 -27.05
CA VAL A 648 -30.52 32.95 -26.51
C VAL A 648 -29.52 33.09 -27.65
N LEU A 649 -28.85 34.24 -27.74
CA LEU A 649 -27.77 34.47 -28.71
C LEU A 649 -26.51 33.68 -28.32
N PRO A 650 -25.63 33.30 -29.27
CA PRO A 650 -24.40 32.58 -28.95
C PRO A 650 -23.53 33.23 -27.88
N ALA A 651 -23.38 34.57 -27.91
CA ALA A 651 -22.61 35.32 -26.92
C ALA A 651 -23.22 35.25 -25.50
N ASP A 652 -24.53 35.08 -25.39
CA ASP A 652 -25.27 35.12 -24.14
C ASP A 652 -25.42 33.72 -23.50
N LYS A 653 -25.02 32.64 -24.20
CA LYS A 653 -25.11 31.27 -23.66
C LYS A 653 -24.25 31.09 -22.41
N ALA A 654 -23.07 31.69 -22.37
CA ALA A 654 -22.17 31.64 -21.21
C ALA A 654 -22.77 32.34 -19.98
N ASP A 655 -23.53 33.42 -20.18
CA ASP A 655 -24.22 34.11 -19.08
C ASP A 655 -25.34 33.25 -18.48
N ARG A 656 -26.04 32.45 -19.31
CA ARG A 656 -27.05 31.51 -18.81
C ARG A 656 -26.47 30.37 -18.00
N VAL A 657 -25.28 29.89 -18.38
CA VAL A 657 -24.51 28.95 -17.55
C VAL A 657 -24.17 29.60 -16.20
N ALA A 658 -23.70 30.85 -16.22
CA ALA A 658 -23.36 31.59 -15.01
C ALA A 658 -24.57 31.87 -14.09
N ASP A 659 -25.75 32.14 -14.65
CA ASP A 659 -27.00 32.32 -13.90
C ASP A 659 -27.35 31.06 -13.09
N LEU A 660 -27.23 29.87 -13.69
CA LEU A 660 -27.50 28.60 -13.03
C LEU A 660 -26.43 28.22 -12.00
N GLN A 661 -25.17 28.53 -12.28
CA GLN A 661 -24.08 28.40 -11.29
C GLN A 661 -24.32 29.29 -10.06
N ALA A 662 -24.76 30.54 -10.28
CA ALA A 662 -25.10 31.47 -9.20
C ALA A 662 -26.30 31.01 -8.37
N ALA A 663 -27.22 30.23 -8.96
CA ALA A 663 -28.32 29.58 -8.24
C ALA A 663 -27.88 28.34 -7.42
N GLY A 664 -26.59 27.98 -7.46
CA GLY A 664 -26.01 26.88 -6.67
C GLY A 664 -25.98 25.53 -7.38
N HIS A 665 -26.29 25.47 -8.68
CA HIS A 665 -26.14 24.26 -9.47
C HIS A 665 -24.68 24.05 -9.87
N VAL A 666 -24.26 22.78 -9.94
CA VAL A 666 -23.07 22.37 -10.68
C VAL A 666 -23.53 22.04 -12.09
N VAL A 667 -23.08 22.83 -13.06
CA VAL A 667 -23.65 22.89 -14.41
C VAL A 667 -22.75 22.15 -15.40
N ALA A 668 -23.32 21.15 -16.08
CA ALA A 668 -22.73 20.59 -17.28
C ALA A 668 -23.34 21.26 -18.53
N MET A 669 -22.53 21.82 -19.41
CA MET A 669 -22.97 22.34 -20.71
C MET A 669 -22.63 21.32 -21.79
N VAL A 670 -23.56 21.05 -22.69
CA VAL A 670 -23.40 20.07 -23.76
C VAL A 670 -23.68 20.74 -25.10
N GLY A 671 -22.73 20.66 -26.03
CA GLY A 671 -22.84 21.26 -27.36
C GLY A 671 -21.95 20.56 -28.39
N ASP A 672 -22.08 20.93 -29.65
CA ASP A 672 -21.38 20.33 -30.79
C ASP A 672 -20.55 21.33 -31.62
N GLY A 673 -20.79 22.64 -31.44
CA GLY A 673 -20.26 23.68 -32.33
C GLY A 673 -19.25 24.66 -31.72
N ILE A 674 -18.54 25.37 -32.61
CA ILE A 674 -17.68 26.54 -32.30
C ILE A 674 -18.46 27.59 -31.48
N ASN A 675 -19.76 27.74 -31.79
CA ASN A 675 -20.66 28.71 -31.15
C ASN A 675 -20.90 28.44 -29.67
N ASP A 676 -20.65 27.22 -29.20
CA ASP A 676 -20.86 26.80 -27.81
C ASP A 676 -19.57 26.78 -26.99
N ALA A 677 -18.40 26.93 -27.64
CA ALA A 677 -17.11 26.90 -26.95
C ALA A 677 -17.02 27.86 -25.75
N PRO A 678 -17.53 29.12 -25.82
CA PRO A 678 -17.55 30.00 -24.64
C PRO A 678 -18.43 29.49 -23.50
N ALA A 679 -19.55 28.83 -23.80
CA ALA A 679 -20.45 28.27 -22.81
C ALA A 679 -19.90 26.97 -22.21
N LEU A 680 -19.25 26.13 -23.03
CA LEU A 680 -18.54 24.92 -22.60
C LEU A 680 -17.42 25.27 -21.62
N ALA A 681 -16.58 26.25 -21.96
CA ALA A 681 -15.48 26.70 -21.11
C ALA A 681 -15.95 27.39 -19.81
N ARG A 682 -17.16 27.94 -19.78
CA ARG A 682 -17.73 28.58 -18.60
C ARG A 682 -18.37 27.58 -17.62
N ALA A 683 -18.82 26.44 -18.13
CA ALA A 683 -19.49 25.41 -17.32
C ALA A 683 -18.53 24.80 -16.30
N ASP A 684 -19.08 24.18 -15.25
CA ASP A 684 -18.27 23.36 -14.35
C ASP A 684 -17.78 22.08 -15.05
N LEU A 685 -18.55 21.64 -16.05
CA LEU A 685 -18.20 20.54 -16.95
C LEU A 685 -18.68 20.85 -18.38
N GLY A 686 -17.75 21.10 -19.30
CA GLY A 686 -18.02 21.19 -20.73
C GLY A 686 -18.03 19.80 -21.39
N VAL A 687 -19.10 19.45 -22.10
CA VAL A 687 -19.22 18.20 -22.85
C VAL A 687 -19.41 18.48 -24.34
N ALA A 688 -18.46 18.10 -25.17
CA ALA A 688 -18.58 18.17 -26.63
C ALA A 688 -19.18 16.87 -27.20
N ILE A 689 -19.97 16.97 -28.28
CA ILE A 689 -20.57 15.82 -28.98
C ILE A 689 -20.08 15.73 -30.43
N GLY A 690 -19.81 14.50 -30.87
CA GLY A 690 -19.49 14.13 -32.24
C GLY A 690 -18.08 14.53 -32.67
N THR A 691 -17.87 14.67 -33.97
CA THR A 691 -16.66 15.26 -34.58
C THR A 691 -16.70 16.79 -34.48
N GLY A 692 -17.09 17.31 -33.31
CA GLY A 692 -17.13 18.76 -33.08
C GLY A 692 -15.82 19.40 -33.53
N THR A 693 -15.90 20.63 -34.03
CA THR A 693 -14.72 21.37 -34.51
C THR A 693 -13.59 21.33 -33.48
N ASP A 694 -12.32 21.35 -33.90
CA ASP A 694 -11.15 21.27 -33.00
C ASP A 694 -11.25 22.25 -31.81
N VAL A 695 -11.91 23.41 -32.02
CA VAL A 695 -12.20 24.43 -31.01
C VAL A 695 -13.14 23.95 -29.89
N ALA A 696 -14.19 23.20 -30.24
CA ALA A 696 -15.15 22.65 -29.27
C ALA A 696 -14.53 21.51 -28.46
N ILE A 697 -13.69 20.68 -29.10
CA ILE A 697 -12.92 19.62 -28.42
C ILE A 697 -11.94 20.25 -27.42
N ALA A 698 -11.16 21.25 -27.86
CA ALA A 698 -10.20 21.96 -27.01
C ALA A 698 -10.84 22.74 -25.84
N ALA A 699 -12.11 23.14 -25.99
CA ALA A 699 -12.88 23.84 -24.95
C ALA A 699 -13.68 22.90 -24.04
N SER A 700 -13.69 21.58 -24.29
CA SER A 700 -14.50 20.61 -23.55
C SER A 700 -13.67 19.79 -22.56
N ASP A 701 -14.25 19.49 -21.40
CA ASP A 701 -13.68 18.60 -20.39
C ASP A 701 -13.92 17.12 -20.73
N ILE A 702 -15.04 16.84 -21.41
CA ILE A 702 -15.41 15.52 -21.89
C ILE A 702 -15.81 15.63 -23.36
N THR A 703 -15.29 14.75 -24.20
CA THR A 703 -15.66 14.67 -25.61
C THR A 703 -16.30 13.33 -25.89
N LEU A 704 -17.51 13.34 -26.45
CA LEU A 704 -18.20 12.15 -26.92
C LEU A 704 -17.91 11.98 -28.41
N VAL A 705 -17.20 10.90 -28.77
CA VAL A 705 -16.80 10.64 -30.17
C VAL A 705 -18.03 10.35 -31.03
N GLY A 706 -19.03 9.66 -30.46
CA GLY A 706 -20.32 9.41 -31.10
C GLY A 706 -21.30 10.58 -30.95
N GLY A 707 -22.31 10.63 -31.81
CA GLY A 707 -23.36 11.66 -31.79
C GLY A 707 -24.50 11.41 -30.78
N ASP A 708 -24.41 10.34 -30.01
CA ASP A 708 -25.48 9.85 -29.13
C ASP A 708 -25.42 10.44 -27.71
N LEU A 709 -26.50 11.11 -27.31
CA LEU A 709 -26.66 11.72 -25.97
C LEU A 709 -26.58 10.72 -24.81
N ARG A 710 -26.82 9.42 -25.06
CA ARG A 710 -26.63 8.37 -24.03
C ARG A 710 -25.18 8.27 -23.55
N GLY A 711 -24.22 8.77 -24.31
CA GLY A 711 -22.82 8.91 -23.88
C GLY A 711 -22.68 9.75 -22.61
N ILE A 712 -23.48 10.81 -22.45
CA ILE A 712 -23.46 11.70 -21.27
C ILE A 712 -23.89 10.93 -20.01
N VAL A 713 -24.98 10.17 -20.11
CA VAL A 713 -25.49 9.32 -19.02
C VAL A 713 -24.41 8.34 -18.59
N THR A 714 -23.76 7.71 -19.57
CA THR A 714 -22.70 6.73 -19.35
C THR A 714 -21.46 7.38 -18.71
N ALA A 715 -21.07 8.57 -19.15
CA ALA A 715 -19.94 9.33 -18.60
C ALA A 715 -20.18 9.69 -17.12
N ILE A 716 -21.34 10.23 -16.80
CA ILE A 716 -21.72 10.59 -15.42
C ILE A 716 -21.81 9.35 -14.53
N ALA A 717 -22.40 8.26 -15.02
CA ALA A 717 -22.50 7.00 -14.27
C ALA A 717 -21.12 6.38 -14.00
N LEU A 718 -20.25 6.35 -15.01
CA LEU A 718 -18.88 5.86 -14.89
C LEU A 718 -18.04 6.71 -13.95
N SER A 719 -18.17 8.05 -14.02
CA SER A 719 -17.58 8.98 -13.06
C SER A 719 -18.05 8.69 -11.63
N ARG A 720 -19.36 8.53 -11.41
CA ARG A 720 -19.92 8.19 -10.09
C ARG A 720 -19.34 6.88 -9.55
N GLU A 721 -19.24 5.84 -10.36
CA GLU A 721 -18.65 4.55 -9.96
C GLU A 721 -17.15 4.67 -9.66
N THR A 722 -16.41 5.38 -10.52
CA THR A 722 -14.97 5.58 -10.39
C THR A 722 -14.65 6.35 -9.11
N VAL A 723 -15.30 7.47 -8.85
CA VAL A 723 -15.12 8.24 -7.60
C VAL A 723 -15.58 7.45 -6.38
N THR A 724 -16.61 6.61 -6.49
CA THR A 724 -17.03 5.72 -5.39
C THR A 724 -15.93 4.70 -5.08
N THR A 725 -15.33 4.14 -6.11
CA THR A 725 -14.21 3.18 -6.00
C THR A 725 -12.97 3.83 -5.39
N ILE A 726 -12.68 5.08 -5.77
CA ILE A 726 -11.63 5.91 -5.14
C ILE A 726 -11.94 6.07 -3.65
N LYS A 727 -13.15 6.53 -3.29
CA LYS A 727 -13.55 6.73 -1.88
C LYS A 727 -13.49 5.44 -1.07
N GLN A 728 -13.91 4.31 -1.64
CA GLN A 728 -13.78 2.99 -1.01
C GLN A 728 -12.31 2.63 -0.80
N GLY A 729 -11.47 2.80 -1.82
CA GLY A 729 -10.04 2.52 -1.74
C GLY A 729 -9.35 3.36 -0.68
N LEU A 730 -9.64 4.67 -0.61
CA LEU A 730 -9.11 5.59 0.39
C LEU A 730 -9.63 5.28 1.80
N ALA A 731 -10.93 5.05 1.95
CA ALA A 731 -11.55 4.71 3.23
C ALA A 731 -11.00 3.39 3.77
N TRP A 732 -10.81 2.40 2.90
CA TRP A 732 -10.19 1.13 3.26
C TRP A 732 -8.72 1.32 3.64
N ALA A 733 -7.96 2.01 2.80
CA ALA A 733 -6.53 2.27 2.98
C ALA A 733 -6.18 3.09 4.23
N PHE A 734 -7.13 3.82 4.83
CA PHE A 734 -6.94 4.49 6.11
C PHE A 734 -7.65 3.78 7.27
N GLY A 735 -8.84 3.22 7.01
CA GLY A 735 -9.70 2.65 8.04
C GLY A 735 -9.01 1.51 8.80
N TYR A 736 -8.27 0.64 8.12
CA TYR A 736 -7.55 -0.44 8.79
C TYR A 736 -6.36 0.09 9.62
N ASN A 737 -5.59 1.07 9.12
CA ASN A 737 -4.47 1.66 9.88
C ASN A 737 -4.99 2.35 11.15
N VAL A 738 -6.04 3.17 11.03
CA VAL A 738 -6.64 3.88 12.17
C VAL A 738 -7.16 2.89 13.22
N LEU A 739 -7.74 1.77 12.78
CA LEU A 739 -8.23 0.71 13.68
C LEU A 739 -7.09 -0.06 14.36
N LEU A 740 -6.01 -0.37 13.63
CA LEU A 740 -4.94 -1.24 14.12
C LEU A 740 -3.78 -0.52 14.80
N ILE A 741 -3.63 0.81 14.64
CA ILE A 741 -2.63 1.60 15.40
C ILE A 741 -2.84 1.47 16.91
N PRO A 742 -4.07 1.65 17.46
CA PRO A 742 -4.31 1.42 18.89
C PRO A 742 -4.00 -0.01 19.33
N VAL A 743 -4.33 -1.00 18.49
CA VAL A 743 -4.03 -2.41 18.75
C VAL A 743 -2.51 -2.64 18.82
N ALA A 744 -1.75 -2.07 17.88
CA ALA A 744 -0.30 -2.12 17.85
C ALA A 744 0.35 -1.38 19.03
N ALA A 745 -0.28 -0.30 19.50
CA ALA A 745 0.13 0.43 20.69
C ALA A 745 -0.13 -0.33 22.00
N GLY A 746 -0.88 -1.45 21.95
CA GLY A 746 -1.13 -2.30 23.11
C GLY A 746 -2.54 -2.17 23.70
N ALA A 747 -3.52 -1.60 22.99
CA ALA A 747 -4.88 -1.48 23.51
C ALA A 747 -5.54 -2.83 23.86
N LEU A 748 -5.13 -3.93 23.20
CA LEU A 748 -5.62 -5.28 23.48
C LEU A 748 -4.76 -6.07 24.48
N TYR A 749 -3.68 -5.47 25.00
CA TYR A 749 -2.78 -6.15 25.92
C TYR A 749 -3.50 -6.65 27.17
N TRP A 750 -4.44 -5.87 27.71
CA TRP A 750 -5.16 -6.20 28.95
C TRP A 750 -6.18 -7.33 28.82
N TRP A 751 -6.53 -7.77 27.60
CA TRP A 751 -7.50 -8.84 27.41
C TRP A 751 -6.87 -10.23 27.54
N ASP A 752 -5.60 -10.40 27.16
CA ASP A 752 -4.87 -11.68 27.20
C ASP A 752 -3.39 -11.55 26.78
N GLY A 753 -2.69 -10.48 27.21
CA GLY A 753 -1.33 -10.18 26.75
C GLY A 753 -1.21 -9.96 25.23
N LEU A 754 -2.30 -9.62 24.54
CA LEU A 754 -2.37 -9.58 23.09
C LEU A 754 -1.69 -8.31 22.54
N LEU A 755 -0.53 -8.50 21.91
CA LEU A 755 0.20 -7.47 21.18
C LEU A 755 0.19 -7.79 19.69
N LEU A 756 0.16 -6.75 18.85
CA LEU A 756 0.23 -6.93 17.40
C LEU A 756 1.66 -7.22 16.99
N ASP A 757 1.89 -8.42 16.47
CA ASP A 757 3.18 -8.79 15.91
C ASP A 757 3.53 -7.91 14.66
N PRO A 758 4.75 -7.36 14.56
CA PRO A 758 5.18 -6.55 13.41
C PRO A 758 5.06 -7.25 12.04
N VAL A 759 5.26 -8.56 11.97
CA VAL A 759 5.09 -9.36 10.75
C VAL A 759 3.62 -9.41 10.37
N LEU A 760 2.71 -9.63 11.31
CA LEU A 760 1.26 -9.58 11.05
C LEU A 760 0.81 -8.19 10.60
N ALA A 761 1.38 -7.14 11.20
CA ALA A 761 1.13 -5.78 10.76
C ALA A 761 1.55 -5.57 9.30
N SER A 762 2.72 -6.07 8.91
CA SER A 762 3.20 -5.99 7.53
C SER A 762 2.39 -6.83 6.52
N ALA A 763 1.87 -7.98 6.94
CA ALA A 763 0.98 -8.80 6.13
C ALA A 763 -0.38 -8.11 5.90
N ALA A 764 -0.94 -7.49 6.95
CA ALA A 764 -2.18 -6.71 6.85
C ALA A 764 -2.04 -5.56 5.84
N MET A 765 -0.89 -4.88 5.81
CA MET A 765 -0.61 -3.84 4.81
C MET A 765 -0.56 -4.35 3.37
N ALA A 766 0.08 -5.50 3.14
CA ALA A 766 0.14 -6.13 1.82
C ALA A 766 -1.28 -6.48 1.33
N MET A 767 -2.11 -7.03 2.23
CA MET A 767 -3.51 -7.36 1.95
C MET A 767 -4.35 -6.11 1.66
N SER A 768 -4.14 -5.01 2.38
CA SER A 768 -4.80 -3.73 2.09
C SER A 768 -4.47 -3.27 0.66
N SER A 769 -3.20 -3.32 0.25
CA SER A 769 -2.78 -2.92 -1.10
C SER A 769 -3.45 -3.77 -2.18
N VAL A 770 -3.50 -5.10 -1.99
CA VAL A 770 -4.20 -6.02 -2.89
C VAL A 770 -5.67 -5.65 -3.00
N SER A 771 -6.36 -5.45 -1.86
CA SER A 771 -7.79 -5.17 -1.83
C SER A 771 -8.18 -3.88 -2.57
N VAL A 772 -7.37 -2.84 -2.44
CA VAL A 772 -7.60 -1.55 -3.11
C VAL A 772 -7.38 -1.68 -4.62
N VAL A 773 -6.30 -2.34 -5.04
CA VAL A 773 -6.01 -2.61 -6.46
C VAL A 773 -7.14 -3.41 -7.10
N THR A 774 -7.53 -4.52 -6.48
CA THR A 774 -8.54 -5.41 -7.05
C THR A 774 -9.92 -4.80 -7.03
N ASN A 775 -10.22 -3.94 -6.06
CA ASN A 775 -11.44 -3.14 -6.07
C ASN A 775 -11.46 -2.16 -7.25
N ALA A 776 -10.35 -1.46 -7.52
CA ALA A 776 -10.21 -0.59 -8.69
C ALA A 776 -10.39 -1.34 -10.01
N LEU A 777 -9.83 -2.56 -10.13
CA LEU A 777 -9.99 -3.39 -11.32
C LEU A 777 -11.43 -3.85 -11.60
N ARG A 778 -12.36 -3.78 -10.62
CA ARG A 778 -13.79 -4.07 -10.84
C ARG A 778 -14.41 -3.11 -11.86
N LEU A 779 -13.90 -1.88 -11.97
CA LEU A 779 -14.36 -0.88 -12.93
C LEU A 779 -14.26 -1.37 -14.39
N ARG A 780 -13.36 -2.30 -14.72
CA ARG A 780 -13.27 -2.91 -16.06
C ARG A 780 -14.54 -3.66 -16.47
N ARG A 781 -15.35 -4.09 -15.50
CA ARG A 781 -16.61 -4.82 -15.72
C ARG A 781 -17.82 -3.89 -15.82
N PHE A 782 -17.61 -2.57 -15.83
CA PHE A 782 -18.68 -1.60 -16.01
C PHE A 782 -19.40 -1.83 -17.35
N SER A 783 -20.74 -1.78 -17.32
CA SER A 783 -21.60 -1.92 -18.50
C SER A 783 -22.60 -0.76 -18.59
N PRO A 784 -22.76 -0.11 -19.77
CA PRO A 784 -23.67 1.01 -19.97
C PRO A 784 -25.14 0.66 -19.71
N GLU A 785 -25.56 -0.59 -19.94
CA GLU A 785 -26.97 -1.02 -19.83
C GLU A 785 -27.57 -0.82 -18.44
N LYS A 786 -26.72 -0.75 -17.40
CA LYS A 786 -27.13 -0.53 -16.01
C LYS A 786 -27.02 0.93 -15.55
N ALA A 787 -26.49 1.83 -16.38
CA ALA A 787 -26.13 3.19 -16.01
C ALA A 787 -27.34 4.09 -15.67
N GLY A 788 -28.54 3.79 -16.21
CA GLY A 788 -29.76 4.57 -15.98
C GLY A 788 -30.62 4.14 -14.79
N ALA A 789 -30.26 3.08 -14.06
CA ALA A 789 -31.06 2.56 -12.96
C ALA A 789 -30.62 3.12 -11.59
N ARG A 790 -31.57 3.50 -10.73
CA ARG A 790 -31.26 3.86 -9.35
C ARG A 790 -30.73 2.63 -8.61
N PRO A 791 -29.58 2.73 -7.91
CA PRO A 791 -29.02 1.61 -7.18
C PRO A 791 -29.95 1.18 -6.04
N THR A 792 -30.20 -0.11 -5.92
CA THR A 792 -30.99 -0.67 -4.81
C THR A 792 -30.17 -0.70 -3.52
N ALA A 793 -30.82 -0.87 -2.36
CA ALA A 793 -30.12 -1.07 -1.10
C ALA A 793 -29.20 -2.30 -1.12
N LEU A 794 -29.59 -3.36 -1.86
CA LEU A 794 -28.77 -4.55 -2.07
C LEU A 794 -27.53 -4.26 -2.92
N ASP A 795 -27.62 -3.38 -3.93
CA ASP A 795 -26.46 -2.94 -4.71
C ASP A 795 -25.46 -2.15 -3.86
N GLN A 796 -25.95 -1.34 -2.91
CA GLN A 796 -25.09 -0.62 -1.98
C GLN A 796 -24.35 -1.55 -1.00
N VAL A 797 -25.00 -2.61 -0.52
CA VAL A 797 -24.35 -3.64 0.31
C VAL A 797 -23.37 -4.47 -0.51
N GLY A 798 -23.75 -4.86 -1.74
CA GLY A 798 -22.87 -5.59 -2.67
C GLY A 798 -21.64 -4.81 -3.11
N ARG A 799 -21.66 -3.47 -3.02
CA ARG A 799 -20.49 -2.63 -3.28
C ARG A 799 -19.37 -2.84 -2.26
N TRP A 800 -19.71 -3.03 -0.98
CA TRP A 800 -18.75 -3.23 0.12
C TRP A 800 -18.47 -4.70 0.45
N SER A 801 -19.32 -5.63 0.03
CA SER A 801 -19.17 -7.06 0.32
C SER A 801 -17.82 -7.63 -0.12
N TYR A 802 -17.26 -7.13 -1.23
CA TYR A 802 -15.93 -7.53 -1.69
C TYR A 802 -14.82 -7.16 -0.69
N LEU A 803 -14.82 -5.91 -0.22
CA LEU A 803 -13.84 -5.44 0.77
C LEU A 803 -14.04 -6.15 2.11
N ALA A 804 -15.30 -6.34 2.53
CA ALA A 804 -15.64 -7.08 3.75
C ALA A 804 -15.15 -8.53 3.69
N ALA A 805 -15.34 -9.23 2.56
CA ALA A 805 -14.85 -10.60 2.37
C ALA A 805 -13.32 -10.67 2.46
N ILE A 806 -12.60 -9.72 1.86
CA ILE A 806 -11.14 -9.66 1.99
C ILE A 806 -10.74 -9.39 3.45
N ALA A 807 -11.44 -8.51 4.14
CA ALA A 807 -11.19 -8.24 5.56
C ALA A 807 -11.32 -9.50 6.41
N VAL A 808 -12.39 -10.28 6.19
CA VAL A 808 -12.62 -11.54 6.89
C VAL A 808 -11.46 -12.51 6.63
N VAL A 809 -11.06 -12.69 5.37
CA VAL A 809 -9.91 -13.56 5.03
C VAL A 809 -8.63 -13.08 5.70
N ALA A 810 -8.35 -11.77 5.68
CA ALA A 810 -7.16 -11.20 6.31
C ALA A 810 -7.18 -11.38 7.84
N LEU A 811 -8.32 -11.14 8.49
CA LEU A 811 -8.49 -11.36 9.93
C LEU A 811 -8.37 -12.84 10.31
N SER A 812 -8.93 -13.75 9.52
CA SER A 812 -8.80 -15.20 9.74
C SER A 812 -7.35 -15.67 9.62
N LEU A 813 -6.61 -15.17 8.63
CA LEU A 813 -5.18 -15.45 8.49
C LEU A 813 -4.38 -14.88 9.67
N GLY A 814 -4.64 -13.63 10.06
CA GLY A 814 -3.98 -12.99 11.20
C GLY A 814 -4.23 -13.72 12.52
N ALA A 815 -5.48 -14.13 12.77
CA ALA A 815 -5.84 -14.93 13.93
C ALA A 815 -5.16 -16.30 13.93
N GLY A 816 -5.10 -16.98 12.77
CA GLY A 816 -4.41 -18.26 12.63
C GLY A 816 -2.91 -18.18 12.92
N PHE A 817 -2.22 -17.15 12.43
CA PHE A 817 -0.80 -16.93 12.74
C PHE A 817 -0.57 -16.53 14.20
N THR A 818 -1.43 -15.69 14.76
CA THR A 818 -1.35 -15.30 16.19
C THR A 818 -1.52 -16.53 17.10
N TRP A 819 -2.43 -17.43 16.72
CA TRP A 819 -2.61 -18.70 17.41
C TRP A 819 -1.37 -19.59 17.29
N LEU A 820 -0.79 -19.70 16.09
CA LEU A 820 0.42 -20.48 15.85
C LEU A 820 1.63 -19.97 16.63
N SER A 821 1.82 -18.64 16.72
CA SER A 821 2.92 -18.04 17.49
C SER A 821 2.83 -18.29 19.00
N ARG A 822 1.66 -18.68 19.50
CA ARG A 822 1.42 -19.02 20.92
C ARG A 822 1.45 -20.53 21.20
N THR A 823 1.90 -21.34 20.25
CA THR A 823 2.05 -22.77 20.47
C THR A 823 3.38 -23.06 21.18
N ASP A 824 3.40 -24.09 22.04
CA ASP A 824 4.61 -24.54 22.77
C ASP A 824 5.86 -24.70 21.89
N GLN A 825 5.68 -25.08 20.62
CA GLN A 825 6.81 -25.22 19.68
C GLN A 825 7.49 -23.88 19.36
N ALA A 826 6.74 -22.79 19.31
CA ALA A 826 7.27 -21.45 19.08
C ALA A 826 8.02 -20.90 20.31
N GLU A 827 7.57 -21.27 21.52
CA GLU A 827 8.21 -20.89 22.79
C GLU A 827 9.52 -21.64 23.06
N ARG A 828 9.78 -22.74 22.36
CA ARG A 828 11.01 -23.56 22.45
C ARG A 828 12.08 -23.21 21.41
N GLY A 829 11.84 -22.28 20.48
CA GLY A 829 12.86 -21.82 19.52
C GLY A 829 13.83 -20.81 20.12
N MET A 830 14.96 -20.49 19.48
CA MET A 830 16.02 -19.55 19.94
C MET A 830 15.52 -18.17 20.43
N ASN A 831 14.29 -17.78 20.13
CA ASN A 831 13.68 -16.53 20.55
C ASN A 831 12.56 -16.72 21.61
N GLY A 832 12.35 -17.92 22.14
CA GLY A 832 11.37 -18.21 23.20
C GLY A 832 12.01 -18.29 24.58
N ALA A 833 11.20 -18.15 25.64
CA ALA A 833 11.69 -18.13 27.02
C ALA A 833 12.45 -19.40 27.42
N LEU A 834 12.10 -20.55 26.85
CA LEU A 834 12.70 -21.86 27.14
C LEU A 834 14.07 -22.05 26.47
N ALA A 835 14.29 -21.52 25.26
CA ALA A 835 15.59 -21.66 24.58
C ALA A 835 16.71 -20.81 25.20
N TRP A 836 16.38 -19.77 25.97
CA TRP A 836 17.37 -18.95 26.67
C TRP A 836 17.72 -19.49 28.05
N SER A 837 16.82 -20.22 28.72
CA SER A 837 17.24 -21.07 29.86
C SER A 837 18.19 -22.18 29.41
N GLU A 838 18.09 -22.65 28.17
CA GLU A 838 19.03 -23.59 27.54
C GLU A 838 20.37 -22.93 27.13
N GLY A 839 20.42 -21.60 27.05
CA GLY A 839 21.58 -20.82 26.56
C GLY A 839 22.68 -20.52 27.58
N MET A 840 22.60 -21.04 28.81
CA MET A 840 23.74 -21.09 29.73
C MET A 840 24.58 -22.34 29.45
N GLY A 841 25.20 -22.42 28.28
CA GLY A 841 26.25 -23.41 27.97
C GLY A 841 25.92 -24.88 28.30
N MET A 842 24.64 -25.28 28.23
CA MET A 842 24.22 -26.65 28.53
C MET A 842 23.33 -27.13 27.39
N PRO A 843 23.76 -28.11 26.57
CA PRO A 843 22.83 -28.78 25.67
C PRO A 843 21.76 -29.43 26.55
N MET A 844 20.49 -29.36 26.12
CA MET A 844 19.34 -30.09 26.67
C MET A 844 19.74 -31.12 27.74
N ARG A 845 19.62 -30.72 29.00
CA ARG A 845 19.78 -31.63 30.12
C ARG A 845 18.39 -32.18 30.47
N PRO A 846 18.08 -33.48 30.26
CA PRO A 846 16.99 -34.09 31.02
C PRO A 846 17.21 -33.82 32.51
N VAL A 847 16.13 -33.80 33.30
CA VAL A 847 16.06 -33.75 34.77
C VAL A 847 17.42 -33.60 35.51
N MET A 848 17.65 -32.45 36.17
CA MET A 848 18.89 -32.10 36.90
C MET A 848 19.52 -33.23 37.74
N SER A 849 18.75 -34.12 38.37
CA SER A 849 19.30 -35.22 39.17
C SER A 849 19.62 -36.48 38.36
N THR A 850 18.96 -36.69 37.20
CA THR A 850 19.42 -37.68 36.20
C THR A 850 20.67 -37.23 35.42
N MET A 851 21.01 -35.94 35.44
CA MET A 851 22.19 -35.40 34.76
C MET A 851 23.40 -35.11 35.68
N GLU A 852 23.30 -35.24 37.01
CA GLU A 852 24.53 -35.44 37.81
C GLU A 852 25.15 -36.82 37.55
N GLU A 853 24.41 -37.73 36.88
CA GLU A 853 24.95 -38.88 36.16
C GLU A 853 25.38 -38.58 34.70
N THR A 854 25.68 -37.32 34.33
CA THR A 854 26.52 -37.04 33.15
C THR A 854 27.96 -37.47 33.40
N GLU A 855 28.21 -38.77 33.52
CA GLU A 855 29.47 -39.53 33.37
C GLU A 855 30.80 -38.96 33.95
N VAL A 856 30.82 -37.82 34.63
CA VAL A 856 32.04 -37.17 35.10
C VAL A 856 31.92 -36.91 36.60
N PRO A 857 32.30 -37.89 37.44
CA PRO A 857 32.35 -37.70 38.88
C PRO A 857 33.22 -36.48 39.23
N PRO A 858 32.96 -35.81 40.37
CA PRO A 858 33.78 -34.70 40.79
C PRO A 858 35.25 -35.13 40.85
N VAL A 859 36.11 -34.28 40.30
CA VAL A 859 37.55 -34.55 40.18
C VAL A 859 38.31 -33.98 41.36
N ASP A 860 39.41 -34.62 41.72
CA ASP A 860 40.32 -34.07 42.72
C ASP A 860 40.96 -32.76 42.18
N PRO A 861 41.20 -31.74 43.03
CA PRO A 861 41.84 -30.50 42.60
C PRO A 861 43.10 -30.69 41.78
N HIS A 862 43.95 -31.68 42.12
CA HIS A 862 45.17 -31.94 41.38
C HIS A 862 44.88 -32.43 39.95
N GLU A 863 43.85 -33.24 39.74
CA GLU A 863 43.41 -33.71 38.42
C GLU A 863 42.78 -32.57 37.60
N ALA A 864 42.13 -31.62 38.26
CA ALA A 864 41.63 -30.38 37.65
C ALA A 864 42.74 -29.35 37.31
N GLY A 865 44.00 -29.65 37.63
CA GLY A 865 45.12 -28.71 37.47
C GLY A 865 45.08 -27.56 38.48
N LEU A 866 44.51 -27.78 39.66
CA LEU A 866 44.29 -26.77 40.70
C LEU A 866 44.94 -27.15 42.04
N GLY A 867 45.44 -26.15 42.74
CA GLY A 867 45.81 -26.21 44.15
C GLY A 867 44.78 -25.46 45.00
N VAL A 868 44.05 -26.19 45.86
CA VAL A 868 43.07 -25.62 46.78
C VAL A 868 43.63 -25.64 48.20
N ALA A 869 43.73 -24.48 48.83
CA ALA A 869 44.20 -24.32 50.19
C ALA A 869 43.13 -23.69 51.07
N LEU A 870 42.76 -24.39 52.15
CA LEU A 870 41.88 -23.88 53.20
C LEU A 870 42.71 -23.35 54.37
N GLN A 871 42.54 -22.07 54.69
CA GLN A 871 43.18 -21.40 55.82
C GLN A 871 42.14 -20.99 56.85
N VAL A 872 42.41 -21.32 58.11
CA VAL A 872 41.62 -20.92 59.28
C VAL A 872 42.54 -20.31 60.34
N PRO A 873 42.09 -19.34 61.15
CA PRO A 873 42.86 -18.75 62.24
C PRO A 873 43.36 -19.80 63.24
N ALA A 874 44.56 -19.58 63.78
CA ALA A 874 45.09 -20.41 64.86
C ALA A 874 44.27 -20.18 66.15
N GLY A 875 43.73 -21.26 66.73
CA GLY A 875 42.99 -21.21 68.00
C GLY A 875 41.47 -21.07 67.86
N ILE A 876 40.85 -21.84 66.96
CA ILE A 876 39.39 -21.93 66.80
C ILE A 876 38.73 -22.22 68.16
N ARG A 877 37.79 -21.37 68.58
CA ARG A 877 37.00 -21.56 69.79
C ARG A 877 35.64 -22.15 69.44
N PRO A 878 35.22 -23.25 70.10
CA PRO A 878 33.91 -23.83 69.89
C PRO A 878 32.78 -22.80 70.10
N GLY A 879 31.85 -22.72 69.15
CA GLY A 879 30.68 -21.84 69.19
C GLY A 879 30.94 -20.39 68.78
N GLU A 880 32.19 -19.97 68.58
CA GLU A 880 32.52 -18.63 68.07
C GLU A 880 32.63 -18.63 66.52
N PRO A 881 32.08 -17.62 65.83
CA PRO A 881 32.25 -17.46 64.39
C PRO A 881 33.74 -17.32 64.00
N THR A 882 34.17 -18.09 63.02
CA THR A 882 35.55 -18.16 62.53
C THR A 882 35.58 -17.91 61.02
N THR A 883 36.36 -16.94 60.56
CA THR A 883 36.55 -16.70 59.12
C THR A 883 37.45 -17.79 58.53
N ALA A 884 36.94 -18.52 57.55
CA ALA A 884 37.70 -19.47 56.74
C ALA A 884 37.99 -18.84 55.37
N THR A 885 39.22 -19.02 54.88
CA THR A 885 39.67 -18.50 53.58
C THR A 885 40.07 -19.67 52.68
N VAL A 886 39.43 -19.76 51.52
CA VAL A 886 39.77 -20.73 50.46
C VAL A 886 40.58 -19.99 49.41
N THR A 887 41.77 -20.50 49.10
CA THR A 887 42.61 -19.99 48.02
C THR A 887 42.71 -21.05 46.92
N VAL A 888 42.31 -20.70 45.71
CA VAL A 888 42.38 -21.56 44.52
C VAL A 888 43.47 -21.02 43.59
N ARG A 889 44.44 -21.88 43.29
CA ARG A 889 45.59 -21.58 42.42
C ARG A 889 45.66 -22.58 41.28
N ASP A 890 46.21 -22.15 40.16
CA ASP A 890 46.62 -23.07 39.10
C ASP A 890 47.82 -23.90 39.60
N ALA A 891 47.75 -25.22 39.45
CA ALA A 891 48.72 -26.15 40.02
C ALA A 891 50.09 -26.08 39.34
N GLU A 892 50.14 -25.69 38.07
CA GLU A 892 51.39 -25.60 37.29
C GLU A 892 52.10 -24.27 37.50
N THR A 893 51.34 -23.17 37.45
CA THR A 893 51.87 -21.79 37.47
C THR A 893 51.90 -21.18 38.88
N GLY A 894 51.09 -21.70 39.81
CA GLY A 894 50.88 -21.14 41.15
C GLY A 894 50.12 -19.81 41.18
N ALA A 895 49.67 -19.32 40.01
CA ALA A 895 48.87 -18.11 39.88
C ALA A 895 47.48 -18.30 40.49
N LEU A 896 46.87 -17.21 40.95
CA LEU A 896 45.48 -17.22 41.41
C LEU A 896 44.55 -17.36 40.21
N VAL A 897 43.49 -18.13 40.39
CA VAL A 897 42.53 -18.47 39.34
C VAL A 897 41.40 -17.44 39.29
N ASP A 898 41.07 -16.94 38.10
CA ASP A 898 39.98 -15.98 37.87
C ASP A 898 38.82 -16.52 37.03
N ASP A 899 38.87 -17.80 36.63
CA ASP A 899 37.91 -18.46 35.75
C ASP A 899 37.01 -19.48 36.48
N LEU A 900 36.73 -19.27 37.78
CA LEU A 900 35.63 -20.02 38.41
C LEU A 900 34.29 -19.50 37.90
N VAL A 901 33.27 -20.36 37.88
CA VAL A 901 31.91 -19.98 37.46
C VAL A 901 30.93 -20.18 38.61
N ARG A 902 29.86 -19.38 38.63
CA ARG A 902 28.78 -19.60 39.59
C ARG A 902 27.95 -20.79 39.16
N THR A 903 27.86 -21.81 40.00
CA THR A 903 26.89 -22.90 39.90
C THR A 903 25.83 -22.64 40.97
N HIS A 904 24.54 -22.84 40.65
CA HIS A 904 23.48 -22.74 41.68
C HIS A 904 23.49 -21.40 42.46
N GLN A 905 23.69 -20.28 41.72
CA GLN A 905 23.80 -18.90 42.26
C GLN A 905 25.00 -18.60 43.18
N VAL A 906 25.83 -19.59 43.50
CA VAL A 906 26.99 -19.47 44.39
C VAL A 906 28.29 -19.80 43.67
N TRP A 907 29.43 -19.38 44.20
CA TRP A 907 30.74 -19.68 43.60
C TRP A 907 31.30 -21.03 44.04
N MET A 908 30.89 -21.48 45.23
CA MET A 908 31.47 -22.62 45.91
C MET A 908 30.51 -23.08 47.01
N HIS A 909 30.29 -24.38 47.09
CA HIS A 909 29.67 -25.02 48.23
C HIS A 909 30.78 -25.41 49.23
N MET A 910 30.61 -25.09 50.50
CA MET A 910 31.48 -25.54 51.59
C MET A 910 30.64 -26.32 52.61
N ILE A 911 30.88 -27.63 52.68
CA ILE A 911 30.22 -28.54 53.61
C ILE A 911 31.17 -28.83 54.76
N ILE A 912 30.73 -28.55 55.98
CA ILE A 912 31.50 -28.77 57.21
C ILE A 912 30.78 -29.79 58.08
N THR A 913 31.41 -30.93 58.32
CA THR A 913 30.89 -31.98 59.20
C THR A 913 31.91 -32.39 60.25
N ARG A 914 31.45 -32.84 61.42
CA ARG A 914 32.34 -33.51 62.37
C ARG A 914 32.60 -34.93 61.83
N THR A 915 33.78 -35.49 62.11
CA THR A 915 34.18 -36.84 61.64
C THR A 915 33.26 -37.97 62.11
N ASP A 916 32.44 -37.76 63.14
CA ASP A 916 31.39 -38.69 63.58
C ASP A 916 30.00 -38.35 63.00
N LEU A 917 29.94 -37.44 62.02
CA LEU A 917 28.75 -36.89 61.38
C LEU A 917 27.75 -36.23 62.37
N GLY A 918 28.19 -35.86 63.56
CA GLY A 918 27.32 -35.29 64.61
C GLY A 918 26.91 -33.83 64.38
N THR A 919 27.62 -33.10 63.52
CA THR A 919 27.31 -31.71 63.15
C THR A 919 27.38 -31.54 61.64
N PHE A 920 26.59 -30.63 61.09
CA PHE A 920 26.54 -30.31 59.67
C PHE A 920 26.35 -28.80 59.48
N ALA A 921 27.09 -28.23 58.54
CA ALA A 921 26.86 -26.89 58.03
C ALA A 921 27.13 -26.87 56.53
N HIS A 922 26.23 -26.24 55.78
CA HIS A 922 26.35 -25.99 54.35
C HIS A 922 26.38 -24.47 54.15
N ILE A 923 27.54 -23.93 53.78
CA ILE A 923 27.80 -22.49 53.68
C ILE A 923 28.52 -22.18 52.37
N HIS A 924 28.49 -20.92 51.95
CA HIS A 924 28.94 -20.51 50.61
C HIS A 924 30.04 -19.45 50.71
N PRO A 925 31.30 -19.78 50.40
CA PRO A 925 32.37 -18.79 50.31
C PRO A 925 32.14 -17.75 49.22
N GLU A 926 32.32 -16.49 49.58
CA GLU A 926 32.18 -15.34 48.68
C GLU A 926 33.55 -14.87 48.18
N PRO A 927 33.67 -14.44 46.92
CA PRO A 927 34.92 -13.92 46.37
C PRO A 927 35.32 -12.63 47.07
N THR A 928 36.62 -12.43 47.24
CA THR A 928 37.20 -11.16 47.71
C THR A 928 37.56 -10.25 46.52
N ASP A 929 38.11 -9.06 46.80
CA ASP A 929 38.68 -8.18 45.77
C ASP A 929 39.88 -8.80 45.03
N THR A 930 40.39 -9.94 45.50
CA THR A 930 41.49 -10.67 44.87
C THR A 930 40.93 -11.95 44.21
N PRO A 931 41.11 -12.13 42.88
CA PRO A 931 40.69 -13.36 42.19
C PRO A 931 41.27 -14.62 42.84
N GLY A 932 40.51 -15.71 42.83
CA GLY A 932 40.93 -16.99 43.39
C GLY A 932 40.94 -17.06 44.92
N ILE A 933 40.55 -15.99 45.63
CA ILE A 933 40.44 -15.98 47.09
C ILE A 933 38.98 -15.79 47.50
N TYR A 934 38.47 -16.75 48.27
CA TYR A 934 37.11 -16.80 48.76
C TYR A 934 37.10 -16.84 50.29
N THR A 935 36.13 -16.18 50.91
CA THR A 935 36.00 -16.13 52.37
C THR A 935 34.60 -16.46 52.82
N VAL A 936 34.48 -17.16 53.94
CA VAL A 936 33.20 -17.45 54.60
C VAL A 936 33.35 -17.39 56.11
N THR A 937 32.27 -17.07 56.81
CA THR A 937 32.23 -17.20 58.27
C THR A 937 31.61 -18.54 58.63
N ALA A 938 32.38 -19.42 59.28
CA ALA A 938 31.97 -20.74 59.74
C ALA A 938 31.96 -20.81 61.27
N THR A 939 30.99 -21.50 61.86
CA THR A 939 30.97 -21.74 63.31
C THR A 939 31.17 -23.22 63.58
N PHE A 940 32.12 -23.57 64.46
CA PHE A 940 32.39 -24.94 64.86
C PHE A 940 31.74 -25.21 66.22
N PRO A 941 30.63 -25.95 66.33
CA PRO A 941 29.82 -25.98 67.56
C PRO A 941 30.51 -26.64 68.76
N SER A 942 31.51 -27.50 68.54
CA SER A 942 32.15 -28.30 69.58
C SER A 942 33.64 -28.55 69.28
N PRO A 943 34.47 -28.88 70.30
CA PRO A 943 35.80 -29.43 70.03
C PRO A 943 35.72 -30.76 69.26
N GLY A 944 36.71 -31.05 68.42
CA GLY A 944 36.76 -32.31 67.67
C GLY A 944 37.48 -32.21 66.33
N SER A 945 37.45 -33.31 65.57
CA SER A 945 37.97 -33.36 64.21
C SER A 945 36.83 -33.18 63.21
N TYR A 946 37.01 -32.25 62.26
CA TYR A 946 36.05 -31.85 61.25
C TYR A 946 36.57 -32.19 59.84
N LEU A 947 35.66 -32.64 58.99
CA LEU A 947 35.83 -32.76 57.54
C LEU A 947 35.20 -31.54 56.89
N VAL A 948 35.94 -30.89 56.00
CA VAL A 948 35.48 -29.74 55.22
C VAL A 948 35.67 -30.04 53.74
N HIS A 949 34.56 -30.13 53.04
CA HIS A 949 34.52 -30.34 51.60
C HIS A 949 34.21 -29.01 50.92
N THR A 950 34.97 -28.66 49.88
CA THR A 950 34.65 -27.54 48.99
C THR A 950 34.40 -28.06 47.60
N GLU A 951 33.29 -27.65 47.00
CA GLU A 951 32.86 -28.04 45.67
C GLU A 951 32.59 -26.80 44.83
N PHE A 952 33.20 -26.70 43.66
CA PHE A 952 33.09 -25.56 42.75
C PHE A 952 33.43 -25.96 41.32
N ARG A 953 33.11 -25.09 40.34
CA ARG A 953 33.34 -25.36 38.92
C ARG A 953 34.20 -24.29 38.26
N ARG A 954 34.98 -24.70 37.27
CA ARG A 954 35.80 -23.85 36.39
C ARG A 954 35.10 -23.62 35.05
N GLU A 955 35.31 -22.46 34.45
CA GLU A 955 34.79 -22.10 33.12
C GLU A 955 35.22 -23.13 32.06
N GLY A 956 34.26 -23.61 31.28
CA GLY A 956 34.51 -24.60 30.21
C GLY A 956 34.75 -26.04 30.67
N GLN A 957 34.68 -26.34 31.98
CA GLN A 957 34.76 -27.71 32.50
C GLN A 957 33.38 -28.23 32.93
N MET A 958 33.12 -29.52 32.66
CA MET A 958 31.84 -30.16 33.00
C MET A 958 31.83 -30.78 34.40
N ALA A 959 32.99 -31.17 34.94
CA ALA A 959 33.14 -31.77 36.26
C ALA A 959 33.23 -30.70 37.34
N ASP A 960 32.61 -30.95 38.49
CA ASP A 960 32.90 -30.19 39.70
C ASP A 960 34.24 -30.61 40.30
N VAL A 961 34.90 -29.68 40.97
CA VAL A 961 36.17 -29.90 41.66
C VAL A 961 35.88 -30.03 43.15
N LEU A 962 36.16 -31.20 43.72
CA LEU A 962 35.91 -31.50 45.13
C LEU A 962 37.21 -31.55 45.93
N ALA A 963 37.49 -30.52 46.72
CA ALA A 963 38.61 -30.52 47.66
C ALA A 963 38.15 -30.94 49.07
N SER A 964 38.92 -31.79 49.73
CA SER A 964 38.64 -32.26 51.09
C SER A 964 39.75 -31.85 52.05
N HIS A 965 39.38 -31.24 53.17
CA HIS A 965 40.28 -30.76 54.21
C HIS A 965 39.87 -31.31 55.58
N GLN A 966 40.85 -31.71 56.39
CA GLN A 966 40.60 -32.11 57.77
C GLN A 966 41.13 -31.05 58.72
N LEU A 967 40.30 -30.63 59.68
CA LEU A 967 40.62 -29.60 60.66
C LEU A 967 40.39 -30.12 62.08
N SER A 968 41.18 -29.65 63.04
CA SER A 968 41.01 -30.01 64.45
C SER A 968 40.72 -28.75 65.29
N VAL A 969 39.62 -28.79 66.04
CA VAL A 969 39.22 -27.76 66.99
C VAL A 969 39.63 -28.23 68.40
N ALA A 970 40.51 -27.48 69.04
CA ALA A 970 41.11 -27.86 70.32
C ALA A 970 40.09 -27.87 71.46
N GLY A 971 40.15 -28.89 72.32
CA GLY A 971 39.31 -29.05 73.51
C GLY A 971 38.86 -30.50 73.73
N PRO A 972 38.17 -30.79 74.85
CA PRO A 972 37.61 -32.11 75.09
C PRO A 972 36.46 -32.38 74.12
N ALA A 973 36.67 -33.31 73.18
CA ALA A 973 35.65 -33.68 72.21
C ALA A 973 34.41 -34.26 72.94
N PRO A 974 33.17 -33.90 72.53
CA PRO A 974 31.96 -34.54 73.01
C PRO A 974 31.99 -36.05 72.72
N ARG A 975 31.17 -36.82 73.44
CA ARG A 975 30.97 -38.23 73.07
C ARG A 975 30.45 -38.30 71.63
N PRO A 976 30.95 -39.25 70.81
CA PRO A 976 30.46 -39.44 69.46
C PRO A 976 28.95 -39.61 69.45
N THR A 977 28.26 -38.97 68.52
CA THR A 977 26.83 -39.21 68.32
C THR A 977 26.70 -40.45 67.45
N PRO A 978 26.28 -41.61 67.98
CA PRO A 978 26.16 -42.80 67.15
C PRO A 978 25.12 -42.55 66.06
N VAL A 979 25.49 -42.85 64.80
CA VAL A 979 24.51 -42.92 63.72
C VAL A 979 23.52 -44.05 64.07
N PRO A 980 22.21 -43.80 64.07
CA PRO A 980 21.19 -44.81 64.34
C PRO A 980 21.42 -46.11 63.55
N ALA A 981 21.16 -47.24 64.19
CA ALA A 981 21.29 -48.57 63.59
C ALA A 981 20.06 -48.98 62.74
N ALA A 982 19.03 -48.13 62.73
CA ALA A 982 17.84 -48.27 61.90
C ALA A 982 17.68 -47.00 61.07
N ASP A 983 16.99 -47.13 59.93
CA ASP A 983 16.68 -46.00 59.07
C ASP A 983 15.92 -44.91 59.82
N VAL A 984 16.29 -43.66 59.54
CA VAL A 984 15.56 -42.46 59.96
C VAL A 984 14.98 -41.84 58.70
N ARG A 985 13.71 -42.14 58.43
CA ARG A 985 12.97 -41.74 57.22
C ARG A 985 12.05 -40.54 57.40
N THR A 986 11.90 -40.05 58.63
CA THR A 986 10.95 -38.97 58.94
C THR A 986 11.63 -37.90 59.77
N TYR A 987 11.47 -36.65 59.34
CA TYR A 987 11.87 -35.46 60.08
C TYR A 987 10.60 -34.68 60.47
N ALA A 988 10.54 -34.24 61.73
CA ALA A 988 9.48 -33.35 62.22
C ALA A 988 10.14 -32.20 63.00
N GLY A 989 10.01 -30.97 62.48
CA GLY A 989 10.61 -29.76 63.04
C GLY A 989 10.10 -28.50 62.34
N ASP A 990 10.07 -27.37 63.05
CA ASP A 990 9.68 -26.06 62.49
C ASP A 990 8.32 -26.06 61.75
N ASP A 991 7.29 -26.66 62.36
CA ASP A 991 5.92 -26.78 61.83
C ASP A 991 5.76 -27.52 60.48
N VAL A 992 6.81 -28.23 60.05
CA VAL A 992 6.83 -29.08 58.85
C VAL A 992 7.28 -30.51 59.19
N SER A 993 6.68 -31.49 58.53
CA SER A 993 7.04 -32.91 58.59
C SER A 993 7.41 -33.39 57.19
N ILE A 994 8.60 -33.98 57.07
CA ILE A 994 9.17 -34.48 55.80
C ILE A 994 9.38 -35.99 55.90
N THR A 995 8.84 -36.74 54.95
CA THR A 995 9.08 -38.19 54.83
C THR A 995 9.92 -38.50 53.60
N LEU A 996 10.92 -39.36 53.76
CA LEU A 996 11.78 -39.88 52.69
C LEU A 996 11.35 -41.31 52.35
N ASP A 997 10.56 -41.46 51.29
CA ASP A 997 10.10 -42.74 50.75
C ASP A 997 11.10 -43.25 49.69
N GLY A 998 11.32 -44.57 49.59
CA GLY A 998 12.26 -45.19 48.64
C GLY A 998 13.28 -46.13 49.31
N GLU A 999 13.85 -47.07 48.56
CA GLU A 999 14.83 -48.04 49.06
C GLU A 999 16.25 -47.71 48.58
N ALA A 1000 17.27 -48.00 49.41
CA ALA A 1000 18.66 -47.68 49.12
C ALA A 1000 19.39 -48.92 48.59
N HIS A 1001 19.75 -48.92 47.31
CA HIS A 1001 20.40 -50.02 46.62
C HIS A 1001 21.86 -49.68 46.28
N VAL A 1002 22.75 -50.67 46.42
CA VAL A 1002 24.18 -50.52 46.08
C VAL A 1002 24.40 -50.80 44.59
N GLY A 1003 25.13 -49.92 43.91
CA GLY A 1003 25.55 -50.13 42.52
C GLY A 1003 24.56 -49.65 41.45
N GLU A 1004 23.37 -49.21 41.85
CA GLU A 1004 22.38 -48.53 41.01
C GLU A 1004 21.91 -47.23 41.66
N THR A 1005 21.22 -46.41 40.87
CA THR A 1005 20.63 -45.15 41.33
C THR A 1005 19.33 -45.46 42.05
N SER A 1006 19.25 -45.05 43.32
CA SER A 1006 18.08 -45.21 44.17
C SER A 1006 17.18 -43.98 44.07
N ASP A 1007 15.90 -44.20 43.81
CA ASP A 1007 14.90 -43.14 43.70
C ASP A 1007 14.22 -42.93 45.05
N PHE A 1008 14.31 -41.70 45.56
CA PHE A 1008 13.63 -41.29 46.77
C PHE A 1008 12.59 -40.20 46.47
N ALA A 1009 11.45 -40.27 47.17
CA ALA A 1009 10.44 -39.23 47.17
C ALA A 1009 10.39 -38.55 48.54
N LEU A 1010 10.61 -37.24 48.56
CA LEU A 1010 10.51 -36.37 49.72
C LEU A 1010 9.11 -35.74 49.75
N ARG A 1011 8.28 -36.12 50.73
CA ARG A 1011 6.93 -35.56 50.88
C ARG A 1011 6.87 -34.56 52.01
N PHE A 1012 6.28 -33.39 51.76
CA PHE A 1012 6.22 -32.28 52.70
C PHE A 1012 4.79 -32.08 53.22
N THR A 1013 4.64 -32.06 54.55
CA THR A 1013 3.36 -31.82 55.24
C THR A 1013 3.51 -30.78 56.34
N ASP A 1014 2.50 -29.95 56.57
CA ASP A 1014 2.48 -28.99 57.66
C ASP A 1014 2.14 -29.65 59.02
N GLY A 1015 2.21 -28.90 60.11
CA GLY A 1015 1.86 -29.37 61.46
C GLY A 1015 0.41 -29.84 61.64
N ALA A 1016 -0.48 -29.61 60.67
CA ALA A 1016 -1.84 -30.13 60.61
C ALA A 1016 -2.00 -31.34 59.67
N GLY A 1017 -0.93 -31.79 59.02
CA GLY A 1017 -0.89 -32.90 58.07
C GLY A 1017 -1.35 -32.54 56.65
N ARG A 1018 -1.41 -31.26 56.29
CA ARG A 1018 -1.75 -30.80 54.93
C ARG A 1018 -0.49 -30.74 54.05
N PRO A 1019 -0.56 -31.04 52.75
CA PRO A 1019 0.59 -30.94 51.86
C PRO A 1019 1.12 -29.51 51.75
N VAL A 1020 2.44 -29.34 51.70
CA VAL A 1020 3.12 -28.03 51.55
C VAL A 1020 3.42 -27.79 50.07
N GLU A 1021 2.64 -26.92 49.42
CA GLU A 1021 2.71 -26.68 47.96
C GLU A 1021 3.47 -25.38 47.58
N ASP A 1022 3.99 -24.66 48.57
CA ASP A 1022 4.60 -23.34 48.41
C ASP A 1022 6.11 -23.33 48.72
N LEU A 1023 6.80 -24.45 48.52
CA LEU A 1023 8.26 -24.50 48.62
C LEU A 1023 8.88 -23.57 47.57
N GLN A 1024 9.99 -22.93 47.95
CA GLN A 1024 10.70 -21.98 47.09
C GLN A 1024 12.06 -22.51 46.68
N PRO A 1025 12.59 -22.08 45.51
CA PRO A 1025 13.96 -22.35 45.13
C PRO A 1025 14.96 -21.93 46.22
N TYR A 1026 15.85 -22.85 46.57
CA TYR A 1026 16.99 -22.58 47.42
C TYR A 1026 18.26 -22.73 46.59
N LEU A 1027 19.01 -21.64 46.42
CA LEU A 1027 20.24 -21.59 45.62
C LEU A 1027 20.06 -22.13 44.18
N GLY A 1028 18.88 -21.92 43.58
CA GLY A 1028 18.62 -22.37 42.21
C GLY A 1028 18.38 -23.87 42.05
N ALA A 1029 18.09 -24.61 43.13
CA ALA A 1029 17.56 -25.97 43.10
C ALA A 1029 16.27 -26.07 43.93
N ALA A 1030 15.48 -27.14 43.73
CA ALA A 1030 14.28 -27.38 44.55
C ALA A 1030 14.65 -27.84 45.97
N GLY A 1031 15.80 -28.51 46.11
CA GLY A 1031 16.44 -28.80 47.39
C GLY A 1031 17.89 -29.23 47.19
N HIS A 1032 18.69 -29.10 48.23
CA HIS A 1032 20.09 -29.56 48.26
C HIS A 1032 20.23 -30.70 49.25
N VAL A 1033 20.77 -31.84 48.82
CA VAL A 1033 20.90 -33.04 49.64
C VAL A 1033 22.36 -33.49 49.68
N VAL A 1034 22.95 -33.45 50.86
CA VAL A 1034 24.31 -33.98 51.08
C VAL A 1034 24.21 -35.40 51.61
N VAL A 1035 24.89 -36.33 50.97
CA VAL A 1035 24.92 -37.76 51.30
C VAL A 1035 26.35 -38.14 51.72
N MET A 1036 26.51 -38.64 52.94
CA MET A 1036 27.80 -39.12 53.45
C MET A 1036 27.68 -40.48 54.09
N ARG A 1037 28.63 -41.37 53.80
CA ARG A 1037 28.73 -42.66 54.49
C ARG A 1037 29.20 -42.47 55.93
N ALA A 1038 28.72 -43.30 56.86
CA ALA A 1038 28.99 -43.17 58.30
C ALA A 1038 30.48 -43.22 58.70
N ASP A 1039 31.35 -43.81 57.87
CA ASP A 1039 32.81 -43.82 58.06
C ASP A 1039 33.53 -42.63 57.40
N GLY A 1040 32.78 -41.70 56.80
CA GLY A 1040 33.29 -40.52 56.11
C GLY A 1040 33.99 -40.80 54.78
N SER A 1041 33.91 -42.03 54.25
CA SER A 1041 34.66 -42.43 53.05
C SER A 1041 34.03 -42.02 51.72
N THR A 1042 32.77 -41.59 51.72
CA THR A 1042 32.08 -41.11 50.52
C THR A 1042 31.37 -39.78 50.83
N PHE A 1043 31.33 -38.91 49.82
CA PHE A 1043 30.65 -37.63 49.83
C PHE A 1043 29.95 -37.46 48.48
N ALA A 1044 28.67 -37.13 48.51
CA ALA A 1044 27.93 -36.66 47.34
C ALA A 1044 27.06 -35.47 47.75
N HIS A 1045 26.98 -34.50 46.85
CA HIS A 1045 26.04 -33.40 46.93
C HIS A 1045 25.08 -33.59 45.75
N GLN A 1046 23.78 -33.61 46.02
CA GLN A 1046 22.72 -33.91 45.06
C GLN A 1046 21.63 -32.85 45.14
N HIS A 1047 20.86 -32.73 44.07
CA HIS A 1047 19.74 -31.79 44.00
C HIS A 1047 18.41 -32.53 43.91
N ALA A 1048 17.42 -32.06 44.69
CA ALA A 1048 16.05 -32.55 44.58
C ALA A 1048 15.32 -31.85 43.43
N GLU A 1049 14.31 -32.51 42.89
CA GLU A 1049 13.58 -32.13 41.68
C GLU A 1049 12.08 -32.13 41.91
N THR A 1050 11.34 -31.48 41.02
CA THR A 1050 9.88 -31.44 41.11
C THR A 1050 9.28 -31.46 39.72
N PHE A 1051 8.08 -32.03 39.61
CA PHE A 1051 7.34 -32.20 38.38
C PHE A 1051 5.96 -31.58 38.50
N ASP A 1052 5.42 -31.08 37.38
CA ASP A 1052 4.05 -30.59 37.32
C ASP A 1052 3.02 -31.72 37.15
N ASP A 1053 1.73 -31.39 37.15
CA ASP A 1053 0.62 -32.35 36.98
C ASP A 1053 0.67 -33.15 35.66
N GLN A 1054 1.54 -32.76 34.72
CA GLN A 1054 1.75 -33.43 33.44
C GLN A 1054 3.06 -34.21 33.39
N ASP A 1055 3.70 -34.45 34.55
CA ASP A 1055 4.95 -35.18 34.70
C ASP A 1055 6.14 -34.47 34.02
N ARG A 1056 6.08 -33.13 33.92
CA ARG A 1056 7.14 -32.31 33.31
C ARG A 1056 8.01 -31.69 34.40
N PRO A 1057 9.35 -31.70 34.24
CA PRO A 1057 10.24 -31.12 35.23
C PRO A 1057 9.98 -29.61 35.37
N VAL A 1058 9.85 -29.16 36.61
CA VAL A 1058 9.67 -27.75 36.97
C VAL A 1058 11.02 -27.17 37.38
N PHE A 1059 11.46 -26.14 36.65
CA PHE A 1059 12.72 -25.48 36.96
C PHE A 1059 12.60 -24.58 38.20
N ALA A 1060 13.53 -24.75 39.15
CA ALA A 1060 13.61 -23.97 40.38
C ALA A 1060 14.19 -22.56 40.14
N LEU A 1061 13.48 -21.74 39.36
CA LEU A 1061 13.84 -20.36 39.04
C LEU A 1061 13.31 -19.37 40.09
N PRO A 1062 13.99 -18.23 40.35
CA PRO A 1062 13.50 -17.23 41.30
C PRO A 1062 12.05 -16.82 41.03
N GLY A 1063 11.19 -16.95 42.06
CA GLY A 1063 9.76 -16.62 41.97
C GLY A 1063 8.84 -17.80 41.64
N THR A 1064 9.38 -18.99 41.35
CA THR A 1064 8.56 -20.21 41.24
C THR A 1064 8.25 -20.79 42.62
N THR A 1065 7.15 -21.54 42.71
CA THR A 1065 6.76 -22.32 43.89
C THR A 1065 6.44 -23.74 43.47
N PHE A 1066 6.74 -24.71 44.31
CA PHE A 1066 6.54 -26.14 44.04
C PHE A 1066 6.27 -26.93 45.32
N GLY A 1067 5.97 -28.22 45.17
CA GLY A 1067 5.53 -29.11 46.23
C GLY A 1067 4.19 -29.78 45.88
N PRO A 1068 3.74 -30.77 46.65
CA PRO A 1068 4.26 -31.18 47.95
C PRO A 1068 5.31 -32.30 47.93
N ASP A 1069 5.63 -32.81 46.74
CA ASP A 1069 6.56 -33.92 46.56
C ASP A 1069 7.78 -33.44 45.77
N LEU A 1070 8.97 -33.85 46.24
CA LEU A 1070 10.24 -33.66 45.52
C LEU A 1070 10.89 -35.02 45.30
N ASP A 1071 11.42 -35.25 44.10
CA ASP A 1071 12.15 -36.46 43.78
C ASP A 1071 13.66 -36.26 43.98
N LEU A 1072 14.34 -37.31 44.42
CA LEU A 1072 15.76 -37.32 44.70
C LEU A 1072 16.37 -38.64 44.21
N HIS A 1073 17.32 -38.55 43.29
CA HIS A 1073 18.06 -39.71 42.79
C HIS A 1073 19.44 -39.77 43.46
N VAL A 1074 19.81 -40.91 44.08
CA VAL A 1074 21.09 -41.07 44.78
C VAL A 1074 21.73 -42.42 44.45
N ARG A 1075 22.99 -42.40 44.04
CA ARG A 1075 23.79 -43.61 43.84
C ARG A 1075 24.61 -43.97 45.09
N PHE A 1076 24.54 -45.22 45.53
CA PHE A 1076 25.36 -45.73 46.64
C PHE A 1076 26.45 -46.68 46.14
N ASP A 1077 27.72 -46.28 46.25
CA ASP A 1077 28.84 -47.06 45.71
C ASP A 1077 29.17 -48.34 46.52
N ARG A 1078 28.81 -48.36 47.81
CA ARG A 1078 29.16 -49.45 48.72
C ARG A 1078 28.05 -49.71 49.74
N SER A 1079 27.91 -50.95 50.18
CA SER A 1079 27.02 -51.28 51.29
C SER A 1079 27.48 -50.61 52.58
N GLY A 1080 26.53 -50.09 53.36
CA GLY A 1080 26.82 -49.35 54.58
C GLY A 1080 25.69 -48.46 55.05
N THR A 1081 25.95 -47.73 56.14
CA THR A 1081 25.02 -46.73 56.67
C THR A 1081 25.39 -45.36 56.11
N TYR A 1082 24.40 -44.66 55.57
CA TYR A 1082 24.54 -43.32 55.01
C TYR A 1082 23.70 -42.32 55.80
N ARG A 1083 24.22 -41.12 55.97
CA ARG A 1083 23.52 -39.99 56.55
C ARG A 1083 23.29 -38.95 55.48
N LEU A 1084 22.05 -38.50 55.37
CA LEU A 1084 21.63 -37.48 54.43
C LEU A 1084 21.24 -36.21 55.19
N TRP A 1085 21.59 -35.05 54.65
CA TRP A 1085 21.06 -33.76 55.09
C TRP A 1085 20.41 -33.06 53.91
N ALA A 1086 19.10 -32.94 53.95
CA ALA A 1086 18.32 -32.32 52.90
C ALA A 1086 17.89 -30.91 53.32
N GLN A 1087 18.23 -29.91 52.50
CA GLN A 1087 17.97 -28.50 52.74
C GLN A 1087 16.96 -27.95 51.75
N PHE A 1088 15.95 -27.26 52.28
CA PHE A 1088 14.85 -26.69 51.52
C PHE A 1088 14.50 -25.31 52.03
N ARG A 1089 13.89 -24.48 51.17
CA ARG A 1089 13.34 -23.17 51.54
C ARG A 1089 11.81 -23.24 51.55
N LEU A 1090 11.20 -22.90 52.68
CA LEU A 1090 9.75 -22.85 52.84
C LEU A 1090 9.18 -21.55 52.25
N GLY A 1091 7.85 -21.49 52.07
CA GLY A 1091 7.15 -20.32 51.51
C GLY A 1091 7.35 -19.01 52.29
N ASP A 1092 7.67 -19.10 53.58
CA ASP A 1092 8.00 -17.95 54.44
C ASP A 1092 9.47 -17.46 54.29
N GLY A 1093 10.26 -18.13 53.46
CA GLY A 1093 11.67 -17.84 53.19
C GLY A 1093 12.65 -18.48 54.17
N SER A 1094 12.19 -19.20 55.19
CA SER A 1094 13.05 -19.94 56.12
C SER A 1094 13.72 -21.14 55.43
N VAL A 1095 14.96 -21.45 55.82
CA VAL A 1095 15.72 -22.60 55.31
C VAL A 1095 15.79 -23.67 56.39
N ILE A 1096 15.26 -24.85 56.09
CA ILE A 1096 15.26 -26.00 56.99
C ILE A 1096 16.32 -27.01 56.56
N THR A 1097 16.82 -27.81 57.51
CA THR A 1097 17.76 -28.92 57.24
C THR A 1097 17.24 -30.18 57.90
N ALA A 1098 16.77 -31.13 57.10
CA ALA A 1098 16.22 -32.41 57.54
C ALA A 1098 17.30 -33.52 57.46
N PRO A 1099 17.73 -34.09 58.60
CA PRO A 1099 18.64 -35.23 58.60
C PRO A 1099 17.89 -36.56 58.43
N PHE A 1100 18.38 -37.42 57.54
CA PHE A 1100 17.91 -38.79 57.36
C PHE A 1100 19.06 -39.79 57.51
N VAL A 1101 18.70 -41.05 57.75
CA VAL A 1101 19.64 -42.18 57.79
C VAL A 1101 19.06 -43.29 56.94
N VAL A 1102 19.86 -43.80 56.00
CA VAL A 1102 19.48 -44.92 55.14
C VAL A 1102 20.58 -45.99 55.17
N HIS A 1103 20.18 -47.26 55.14
CA HIS A 1103 21.09 -48.39 55.00
C HIS A 1103 21.06 -48.92 53.56
N ALA A 1104 22.16 -48.76 52.84
CA ALA A 1104 22.29 -49.29 51.49
C ALA A 1104 22.78 -50.75 51.54
N HIS A 1105 22.02 -51.64 50.91
CA HIS A 1105 22.29 -53.07 50.87
C HIS A 1105 22.60 -53.54 49.44
N ASP A 1106 23.44 -54.58 49.33
CA ASP A 1106 23.73 -55.25 48.06
C ASP A 1106 22.85 -56.50 47.99
N GLU A 1107 21.83 -56.51 47.11
CA GLU A 1107 20.89 -57.63 46.96
C GLU A 1107 21.55 -58.92 46.43
N THR A 1108 22.76 -58.83 45.87
CA THR A 1108 23.48 -59.98 45.32
C THR A 1108 24.31 -60.76 46.35
N ALA A 1109 24.43 -60.26 47.58
CA ALA A 1109 25.13 -60.91 48.69
C ALA A 1109 24.16 -61.75 49.56
N PRO A 1110 24.47 -63.02 49.89
CA PRO A 1110 23.57 -63.85 50.70
C PRO A 1110 23.40 -63.25 52.11
N GLN A 1111 22.14 -63.07 52.54
CA GLN A 1111 21.79 -62.58 53.87
C GLN A 1111 22.49 -63.41 54.97
N PRO A 1112 23.18 -62.79 55.95
CA PRO A 1112 23.62 -63.52 57.13
C PRO A 1112 22.38 -63.89 57.98
N ALA A 1113 22.26 -65.18 58.28
CA ALA A 1113 21.15 -65.77 59.02
C ALA A 1113 20.88 -65.04 60.35
N GLU A 1114 19.60 -64.75 60.60
CA GLU A 1114 19.07 -64.36 61.91
C GLU A 1114 19.61 -65.30 63.00
N VAL A 1115 20.48 -64.77 63.86
CA VAL A 1115 20.75 -65.38 65.16
C VAL A 1115 19.65 -64.90 66.10
N VAL A 1116 18.60 -65.70 66.20
CA VAL A 1116 17.66 -65.64 67.33
C VAL A 1116 18.42 -66.05 68.58
N ALA A 1117 18.46 -65.18 69.59
CA ALA A 1117 18.79 -65.55 70.96
C ALA A 1117 17.76 -64.93 71.92
N PRO A 1118 17.37 -65.66 73.00
CA PRO A 1118 16.22 -65.34 73.85
C PRO A 1118 16.36 -64.08 74.70
#